data_AF-A0A5M6A3G6-F1
#
_entry.id   AF-A0A5M6A3G6-F1
#
_cell.length_a   1.000
_cell.length_b   1.000
_cell.length_c   1.000
_cell.angle_alpha   90.00
_cell.angle_beta   90.00
_cell.angle_gamma   90.00
#
_symmetry.space_group_name_H-M   'P 1'
#
loop_
_entity.id
_entity.type
_entity.pdbx_description
1 polymer ?
#
loop_
_entity_poly.entity_id
_entity_poly.type
_entity_poly.pdbx_seq_one_letter_code
_entity_poly.pdbx_strand_id
1 'polypeptide(L)'
;MKNITNVFYEFLIALCCLMSSSALWAWEDMSMPRLHVEGRYLVDPHGNKVNLHGFAQTYSPWFNEMGQKWDNYDVEKCLKYNQGLIDDIMAAGWKMNFLRLHMDPYWSNSPGIHVEGENDISAFDFNRFKNYLDRVFIPMAEYAVSKGLYVVMRPPGVCPEKIAVGDEYNQYLIKVWTHVAQHPKLKNHPNIMFELANEPINILGPDGTYGAGSQGHFDKLKEYFQSVVDAMRAQGCGNILWIPGLGYQGLYKGFAVNPIEGDNIGYAVHLYPGWMGSDGENGDGGSSTGGYEPFQKGWDDSVAPVASFAPIMITEMDWAPSKYNASWGKAHTGTFGGPGFGANMKHIVDNSGNVSWLIFTGADLLAKFKDTPPAEGEAYTFLTDPEACPWPTYHWYQEYAKENYPRPDFTYQSHSDNGDGTYTNPVIFGDFPDPDVIRVGDVYYMVSTTMYIFPGATILKSYDLVNWEYCCNPLERIEASDGYNLENGQNRYSRGQWATALQYHNGKFYLLFTTLDEGGYLLTTTDIEGEWEKKKLNDGFYDCGLLFDNDKIYVVYGINQLRIAELDEDFNKIPGSDKDVVKWSFREGLEGSRLYKIGEYYYIYSTYGGWPAFQTVFRSKDIYGPYEEKKLIDDDNIHQGALVETQTGEWWTMLFYDKGAYGRFPNLQPVKWVDGWPEIGENGKGVTTYRKPDVGREYPIKSLPTNDNFRHYKLGLQWGWNHNADRSKWSLTEHAGYLRLYTANVTDSLHKAKNTLTQRILGYPQDLEHSYGTVRMEIGEMQEGDVAGLAVFQDPYAFIGVKVIDGQKRLVYTTAPVVSSAAKSEQIGEVVTEQVIYLRAIANYNTSRASFYYSLDNKTYTKFGDDLNMKYDLTVFTGNKFAIFNYATVQTGGYVDVDWFSTEPEFDEAFYFDDSFEGYSEESLTLTELTINGKEELTLLTGSSSTITVKGIYADGHTEDITMAADYENQNPDVIRVTNGRIMALQDGESDIIISYKGPLGDRQSLKIHVTSSTFPLTAELFNPNIWETGSFDENTHTLVTGQYGFGGWWYDNGIDLSEYKYVVAKIGNDNSNNGASFRLFDENSYWSGAAEYEVRNSKQVVVDLNNMYKSNSKVKLDPSHIYGVGFWSFGGSPIIIDKVYLTNSDDYEDPTGIEDVTVDKDPLVDVYTITGIKLRTQVRRSEVIRELPAGIYIVGREKVAILK
;
A
#
# COMPACT_ATOMS: atom_id res chain seq x y z
N MET A 1 44.35 42.47 -16.28
CA MET A 1 43.37 41.95 -15.31
C MET A 1 41.90 42.13 -15.72
N LYS A 2 41.52 43.06 -16.61
CA LYS A 2 40.11 43.19 -17.08
C LYS A 2 39.67 42.22 -18.21
N ASN A 3 40.60 41.65 -18.97
CA ASN A 3 40.26 40.74 -20.08
C ASN A 3 40.17 39.24 -19.69
N ILE A 4 40.64 38.86 -18.49
CA ILE A 4 40.54 37.47 -18.02
C ILE A 4 39.18 37.22 -17.35
N THR A 5 38.57 38.26 -16.78
CA THR A 5 37.26 38.18 -16.11
C THR A 5 36.10 38.03 -17.10
N ASN A 6 36.14 38.68 -18.27
CA ASN A 6 35.06 38.55 -19.27
C ASN A 6 35.08 37.18 -19.96
N VAL A 7 36.26 36.61 -20.24
CA VAL A 7 36.36 35.25 -20.80
C VAL A 7 35.89 34.21 -19.79
N PHE A 8 36.14 34.41 -18.48
CA PHE A 8 35.67 33.50 -17.43
C PHE A 8 34.15 33.58 -17.22
N TYR A 9 33.54 34.77 -17.37
CA TYR A 9 32.08 34.95 -17.31
C TYR A 9 31.37 34.43 -18.57
N GLU A 10 31.94 34.60 -19.77
CA GLU A 10 31.39 33.99 -20.99
C GLU A 10 31.54 32.47 -20.98
N PHE A 11 32.61 31.94 -20.40
CA PHE A 11 32.78 30.49 -20.20
C PHE A 11 31.84 29.94 -19.13
N LEU A 12 31.55 30.70 -18.06
CA LEU A 12 30.55 30.30 -17.05
C LEU A 12 29.12 30.36 -17.59
N ILE A 13 28.78 31.37 -18.40
CA ILE A 13 27.46 31.44 -19.06
C ILE A 13 27.32 30.32 -20.08
N ALA A 14 28.36 30.00 -20.85
CA ALA A 14 28.37 28.85 -21.74
C ALA A 14 28.27 27.52 -20.97
N LEU A 15 28.91 27.38 -19.80
CA LEU A 15 28.85 26.19 -18.96
C LEU A 15 27.49 26.05 -18.24
N CYS A 16 26.86 27.16 -17.83
CA CYS A 16 25.50 27.17 -17.28
C CYS A 16 24.45 26.89 -18.35
N CYS A 17 24.65 27.30 -19.60
CA CYS A 17 23.82 26.88 -20.74
C CYS A 17 24.13 25.45 -21.24
N LEU A 18 25.22 24.84 -20.80
CA LEU A 18 25.59 23.44 -21.09
C LEU A 18 25.19 22.45 -19.98
N MET A 19 24.69 22.94 -18.84
CA MET A 19 24.18 22.11 -17.74
C MET A 19 22.66 22.20 -17.54
N SER A 20 21.94 22.92 -18.42
CA SER A 20 20.58 22.51 -18.74
C SER A 20 20.70 21.24 -19.58
N SER A 21 20.51 20.07 -18.97
CA SER A 21 20.06 18.90 -19.73
C SER A 21 18.85 19.38 -20.50
N SER A 22 19.00 19.59 -21.81
CA SER A 22 17.84 19.83 -22.68
C SER A 22 17.01 18.59 -22.47
N ALA A 23 15.89 18.70 -21.76
CA ALA A 23 15.08 17.54 -21.54
C ALA A 23 14.65 17.00 -22.92
N LEU A 24 14.77 15.69 -23.05
CA LEU A 24 14.64 14.96 -24.30
C LEU A 24 13.14 14.90 -24.64
N TRP A 25 12.72 15.55 -25.72
CA TRP A 25 11.30 15.62 -26.05
C TRP A 25 11.06 15.38 -27.55
N ALA A 26 10.07 14.54 -27.90
CA ALA A 26 9.62 14.38 -29.29
C ALA A 26 8.91 15.63 -29.80
N TRP A 27 8.26 16.34 -28.90
CA TRP A 27 7.82 17.72 -29.07
C TRP A 27 7.90 18.48 -27.75
N GLU A 28 7.84 19.81 -27.80
CA GLU A 28 7.86 20.68 -26.62
C GLU A 28 7.03 20.10 -25.47
N ASP A 29 7.67 19.92 -24.31
CA ASP A 29 7.11 19.41 -23.06
C ASP A 29 6.77 17.89 -22.97
N MET A 30 6.98 17.08 -24.02
CA MET A 30 6.71 15.64 -23.94
C MET A 30 7.84 14.85 -23.27
N SER A 31 7.60 14.42 -22.03
CA SER A 31 8.52 13.60 -21.24
C SER A 31 8.58 12.13 -21.69
N MET A 32 9.61 11.40 -21.23
CA MET A 32 9.86 10.00 -21.56
C MET A 32 10.07 9.13 -20.30
N PRO A 33 9.13 9.11 -19.34
CA PRO A 33 9.25 8.30 -18.14
C PRO A 33 9.24 6.80 -18.47
N ARG A 34 9.58 5.97 -17.49
CA ARG A 34 9.41 4.52 -17.62
C ARG A 34 7.91 4.19 -17.63
N LEU A 35 7.44 3.57 -18.69
CA LEU A 35 6.06 3.08 -18.76
C LEU A 35 5.95 1.66 -18.19
N HIS A 36 4.76 1.32 -17.70
CA HIS A 36 4.41 -0.02 -17.26
C HIS A 36 2.94 -0.34 -17.56
N VAL A 37 2.57 -1.61 -17.44
CA VAL A 37 1.17 -2.05 -17.63
C VAL A 37 0.49 -2.08 -16.28
N GLU A 38 -0.64 -1.36 -16.16
CA GLU A 38 -1.53 -1.40 -15.00
C GLU A 38 -2.96 -1.72 -15.46
N GLY A 39 -3.46 -2.89 -15.05
CA GLY A 39 -4.70 -3.45 -15.57
C GLY A 39 -4.69 -3.49 -17.10
N ARG A 40 -5.70 -2.87 -17.72
CA ARG A 40 -5.82 -2.80 -19.19
C ARG A 40 -5.06 -1.65 -19.84
N TYR A 41 -4.35 -0.81 -19.08
CA TYR A 41 -3.74 0.41 -19.58
C TYR A 41 -2.21 0.32 -19.60
N LEU A 42 -1.62 1.05 -20.54
CA LEU A 42 -0.23 1.47 -20.46
C LEU A 42 -0.24 2.78 -19.67
N VAL A 43 0.58 2.87 -18.62
CA VAL A 43 0.60 4.04 -17.72
C VAL A 43 2.02 4.53 -17.47
N ASP A 44 2.12 5.81 -17.12
CA ASP A 44 3.35 6.40 -16.60
C ASP A 44 3.50 6.14 -15.08
N PRO A 45 4.61 6.55 -14.43
CA PRO A 45 4.84 6.33 -13.00
C PRO A 45 3.84 7.00 -12.06
N HIS A 46 3.02 7.92 -12.56
CA HIS A 46 2.00 8.64 -11.78
C HIS A 46 0.59 8.09 -12.01
N GLY A 47 0.46 7.00 -12.78
CA GLY A 47 -0.82 6.37 -13.11
C GLY A 47 -1.58 7.06 -14.24
N ASN A 48 -0.99 8.02 -14.95
CA ASN A 48 -1.66 8.62 -16.11
C ASN A 48 -1.72 7.61 -17.25
N LYS A 49 -2.87 7.54 -17.94
CA LYS A 49 -3.05 6.69 -19.11
C LYS A 49 -2.20 7.19 -20.26
N VAL A 50 -1.53 6.26 -20.96
CA VAL A 50 -0.66 6.55 -22.09
C VAL A 50 -1.08 5.75 -23.31
N ASN A 51 -1.37 6.43 -24.42
CA ASN A 51 -1.53 5.81 -25.74
C ASN A 51 -0.45 6.33 -26.69
N LEU A 52 0.39 5.40 -27.17
CA LEU A 52 1.50 5.72 -28.04
C LEU A 52 1.06 5.77 -29.52
N HIS A 53 1.53 6.77 -30.24
CA HIS A 53 1.24 7.04 -31.64
C HIS A 53 2.54 7.23 -32.43
N GLY A 54 2.70 6.44 -33.49
CA GLY A 54 4.03 6.24 -34.05
C GLY A 54 4.09 5.90 -35.53
N PHE A 55 5.29 5.46 -35.93
CA PHE A 55 5.62 4.98 -37.27
C PHE A 55 6.55 3.78 -37.18
N ALA A 56 6.78 3.10 -38.31
CA ALA A 56 7.71 1.98 -38.41
C ALA A 56 8.92 2.31 -39.27
N GLN A 57 10.06 1.69 -38.96
CA GLN A 57 11.26 1.81 -39.77
C GLN A 57 11.98 0.47 -39.89
N THR A 58 12.32 0.12 -41.12
CA THR A 58 13.08 -1.09 -41.47
C THR A 58 14.46 -0.70 -41.99
N TYR A 59 15.51 -1.22 -41.37
CA TYR A 59 16.88 -0.90 -41.72
C TYR A 59 17.42 -1.91 -42.74
N SER A 60 17.02 -1.77 -43.99
CA SER A 60 17.48 -2.64 -45.07
C SER A 60 17.61 -1.83 -46.36
N PRO A 61 18.61 -2.12 -47.23
CA PRO A 61 18.78 -1.41 -48.48
C PRO A 61 17.49 -1.37 -49.30
N TRP A 62 16.74 -2.47 -49.33
CA TRP A 62 15.50 -2.58 -50.09
C TRP A 62 14.44 -1.57 -49.64
N PHE A 63 14.22 -1.47 -48.32
CA PHE A 63 13.29 -0.52 -47.73
C PHE A 63 13.83 0.91 -47.70
N ASN A 64 15.15 1.10 -47.77
CA ASN A 64 15.79 2.41 -47.85
C ASN A 64 15.95 2.86 -49.32
N GLU A 65 14.80 3.09 -49.97
CA GLU A 65 14.68 3.54 -51.37
C GLU A 65 15.35 2.56 -52.36
N MET A 66 15.05 1.27 -52.25
CA MET A 66 15.46 0.21 -53.20
C MET A 66 16.97 0.12 -53.45
N GLY A 67 17.77 0.30 -52.40
CA GLY A 67 19.22 0.19 -52.40
C GLY A 67 19.94 1.42 -52.91
N GLN A 68 19.23 2.53 -53.14
CA GLN A 68 19.84 3.75 -53.69
C GLN A 68 20.66 4.55 -52.66
N LYS A 69 20.46 4.30 -51.36
CA LYS A 69 21.13 5.07 -50.28
C LYS A 69 22.38 4.40 -49.75
N TRP A 70 22.31 3.09 -49.58
CA TRP A 70 23.40 2.27 -49.06
C TRP A 70 23.16 0.80 -49.43
N ASP A 71 24.24 0.02 -49.47
CA ASP A 71 24.25 -1.40 -49.78
C ASP A 71 25.42 -2.09 -49.05
N ASN A 72 25.68 -3.37 -49.38
CA ASN A 72 26.87 -4.12 -48.95
C ASN A 72 27.17 -4.07 -47.44
N TYR A 73 26.15 -4.08 -46.59
CA TYR A 73 26.28 -4.05 -45.13
C TYR A 73 27.02 -2.80 -44.59
N ASP A 74 26.90 -1.67 -45.30
CA ASP A 74 27.45 -0.36 -44.90
C ASP A 74 26.68 0.22 -43.70
N VAL A 75 27.17 -0.09 -42.50
CA VAL A 75 26.58 0.34 -41.22
C VAL A 75 26.54 1.87 -41.10
N GLU A 76 27.61 2.57 -41.48
CA GLU A 76 27.70 4.03 -41.29
C GLU A 76 26.64 4.76 -42.13
N LYS A 77 26.49 4.38 -43.41
CA LYS A 77 25.46 4.99 -44.25
C LYS A 77 24.05 4.57 -43.85
N CYS A 78 23.86 3.32 -43.41
CA CYS A 78 22.58 2.87 -42.87
C CYS A 78 22.14 3.75 -41.69
N LEU A 79 23.02 3.91 -40.69
CA LEU A 79 22.75 4.75 -39.52
C LEU A 79 22.49 6.19 -39.94
N LYS A 80 23.40 6.80 -40.69
CA LYS A 80 23.28 8.21 -41.10
C LYS A 80 21.96 8.51 -41.84
N TYR A 81 21.57 7.64 -42.78
CA TYR A 81 20.34 7.85 -43.55
C TYR A 81 19.10 7.68 -42.67
N ASN A 82 19.04 6.60 -41.90
CA ASN A 82 17.86 6.28 -41.10
C ASN A 82 17.68 7.23 -39.89
N GLN A 83 18.77 7.70 -39.28
CA GLN A 83 18.75 8.78 -38.29
C GLN A 83 18.27 10.09 -38.90
N GLY A 84 18.75 10.42 -40.11
CA GLY A 84 18.28 11.59 -40.87
C GLY A 84 16.78 11.54 -41.18
N LEU A 85 16.21 10.37 -41.47
CA LEU A 85 14.76 10.23 -41.64
C LEU A 85 13.98 10.57 -40.37
N ILE A 86 14.47 10.16 -39.20
CA ILE A 86 13.85 10.52 -37.91
C ILE A 86 13.90 12.04 -37.73
N ASP A 87 15.06 12.66 -37.97
CA ASP A 87 15.21 14.13 -37.92
C ASP A 87 14.23 14.84 -38.86
N ASP A 88 14.12 14.37 -40.10
CA ASP A 88 13.26 14.99 -41.12
C ASP A 88 11.76 14.79 -40.79
N ILE A 89 11.35 13.65 -40.24
CA ILE A 89 9.96 13.41 -39.77
C ILE A 89 9.61 14.39 -38.65
N MET A 90 10.50 14.55 -37.66
CA MET A 90 10.27 15.50 -36.58
C MET A 90 10.25 16.94 -37.10
N ALA A 91 11.15 17.29 -38.02
CA ALA A 91 11.19 18.60 -38.66
C ALA A 91 9.95 18.90 -39.53
N ALA A 92 9.30 17.88 -40.09
CA ALA A 92 8.01 18.00 -40.78
C ALA A 92 6.84 18.30 -39.82
N GLY A 93 7.08 18.25 -38.50
CA GLY A 93 6.13 18.63 -37.46
C GLY A 93 5.22 17.51 -36.96
N TRP A 94 5.53 16.24 -37.29
CA TRP A 94 4.80 15.10 -36.74
C TRP A 94 4.92 15.04 -35.21
N LYS A 95 3.83 14.70 -34.53
CA LYS A 95 3.82 14.45 -33.07
C LYS A 95 3.75 12.95 -32.80
N MET A 96 4.85 12.26 -33.09
CA MET A 96 4.98 10.82 -32.88
C MET A 96 5.79 10.59 -31.61
N ASN A 97 5.38 9.63 -30.78
CA ASN A 97 6.06 9.27 -29.52
C ASN A 97 6.55 7.82 -29.49
N PHE A 98 6.35 7.02 -30.54
CA PHE A 98 7.04 5.74 -30.65
C PHE A 98 7.47 5.36 -32.07
N LEU A 99 8.49 4.49 -32.12
CA LEU A 99 9.05 3.89 -33.32
C LEU A 99 8.99 2.38 -33.20
N ARG A 100 8.34 1.72 -34.18
CA ARG A 100 8.49 0.28 -34.37
C ARG A 100 9.73 -0.01 -35.20
N LEU A 101 10.66 -0.77 -34.62
CA LEU A 101 11.98 -1.05 -35.16
C LEU A 101 12.05 -2.50 -35.66
N HIS A 102 12.22 -2.68 -36.98
CA HIS A 102 12.40 -4.00 -37.58
C HIS A 102 13.88 -4.42 -37.61
N MET A 103 14.21 -5.51 -36.91
CA MET A 103 15.53 -6.14 -36.95
C MET A 103 15.78 -6.98 -38.21
N ASP A 104 15.72 -6.35 -39.38
CA ASP A 104 15.66 -7.00 -40.71
C ASP A 104 16.64 -8.17 -40.91
N PRO A 105 16.17 -9.32 -41.46
CA PRO A 105 17.00 -10.49 -41.77
C PRO A 105 18.22 -10.21 -42.64
N TYR A 106 18.24 -9.14 -43.43
CA TYR A 106 19.42 -8.68 -44.17
C TYR A 106 20.66 -8.75 -43.28
N TRP A 107 20.61 -8.18 -42.08
CA TRP A 107 21.75 -8.11 -41.17
C TRP A 107 22.12 -9.44 -40.52
N SER A 108 21.14 -10.30 -40.25
CA SER A 108 21.34 -11.55 -39.51
C SER A 108 21.57 -12.78 -40.40
N ASN A 109 21.17 -12.73 -41.67
CA ASN A 109 21.36 -13.83 -42.61
C ASN A 109 22.80 -13.91 -43.13
N SER A 110 23.26 -15.14 -43.39
CA SER A 110 24.53 -15.42 -44.04
C SER A 110 24.51 -14.95 -45.50
N PRO A 111 25.41 -14.04 -45.91
CA PRO A 111 25.42 -13.53 -47.27
C PRO A 111 25.62 -14.64 -48.31
N GLY A 112 24.83 -14.61 -49.39
CA GLY A 112 24.94 -15.56 -50.49
C GLY A 112 24.14 -16.86 -50.32
N ILE A 113 23.46 -17.06 -49.19
CA ILE A 113 22.45 -18.10 -49.04
C ILE A 113 21.12 -17.58 -49.60
N HIS A 114 20.50 -18.34 -50.50
CA HIS A 114 19.18 -18.02 -51.01
C HIS A 114 18.12 -18.42 -49.98
N VAL A 115 17.16 -17.53 -49.75
CA VAL A 115 15.98 -17.76 -48.90
C VAL A 115 14.71 -17.54 -49.70
N GLU A 116 13.65 -18.27 -49.38
CA GLU A 116 12.37 -18.19 -50.10
C GLU A 116 11.46 -17.04 -49.62
N GLY A 117 11.81 -16.37 -48.50
CA GLY A 117 11.07 -15.24 -47.93
C GLY A 117 11.60 -14.82 -46.56
N GLU A 118 10.98 -13.82 -45.93
CA GLU A 118 11.33 -13.38 -44.56
C GLU A 118 10.99 -14.42 -43.48
N ASN A 119 10.14 -15.40 -43.79
CA ASN A 119 9.80 -16.51 -42.89
C ASN A 119 10.81 -17.66 -42.91
N ASP A 120 11.78 -17.63 -43.82
CA ASP A 120 12.80 -18.66 -43.98
C ASP A 120 14.03 -18.34 -43.12
N ILE A 121 14.12 -19.00 -41.97
CA ILE A 121 15.22 -18.84 -41.03
C ILE A 121 16.47 -19.68 -41.38
N SER A 122 16.48 -20.41 -42.51
CA SER A 122 17.59 -21.31 -42.86
C SER A 122 18.93 -20.60 -43.07
N ALA A 123 18.91 -19.30 -43.42
CA ALA A 123 20.09 -18.48 -43.58
C ALA A 123 20.51 -17.74 -42.29
N PHE A 124 19.73 -17.81 -41.20
CA PHE A 124 19.98 -17.04 -39.99
C PHE A 124 21.31 -17.43 -39.32
N ASP A 125 22.20 -16.46 -39.14
CA ASP A 125 23.46 -16.59 -38.42
C ASP A 125 23.39 -15.79 -37.12
N PHE A 126 23.38 -16.52 -36.01
CA PHE A 126 23.30 -15.92 -34.68
C PHE A 126 24.51 -15.02 -34.35
N ASN A 127 25.71 -15.31 -34.84
CA ASN A 127 26.86 -14.43 -34.61
C ASN A 127 26.74 -13.13 -35.39
N ARG A 128 26.18 -13.18 -36.61
CA ARG A 128 25.86 -11.97 -37.38
C ARG A 128 24.78 -11.16 -36.69
N PHE A 129 23.70 -11.80 -36.22
CA PHE A 129 22.67 -11.16 -35.42
C PHE A 129 23.27 -10.38 -34.23
N LYS A 130 24.07 -11.04 -33.38
CA LYS A 130 24.74 -10.36 -32.25
C LYS A 130 25.56 -9.14 -32.70
N ASN A 131 26.40 -9.31 -33.71
CA ASN A 131 27.24 -8.22 -34.22
C ASN A 131 26.42 -7.03 -34.74
N TYR A 132 25.27 -7.24 -35.39
CA TYR A 132 24.45 -6.15 -35.94
C TYR A 132 23.36 -5.65 -35.00
N LEU A 133 23.00 -6.42 -33.97
CA LEU A 133 22.30 -5.91 -32.79
C LEU A 133 23.10 -4.75 -32.19
N ASP A 134 24.40 -4.94 -31.94
CA ASP A 134 25.28 -3.91 -31.38
C ASP A 134 25.60 -2.76 -32.33
N ARG A 135 25.68 -3.04 -33.63
CA ARG A 135 26.19 -2.07 -34.62
C ARG A 135 25.12 -1.29 -35.36
N VAL A 136 23.88 -1.79 -35.42
CA VAL A 136 22.78 -1.18 -36.17
C VAL A 136 21.57 -0.96 -35.27
N PHE A 137 21.02 -2.04 -34.71
CA PHE A 137 19.70 -1.95 -34.06
C PHE A 137 19.75 -1.19 -32.72
N ILE A 138 20.73 -1.46 -31.86
CA ILE A 138 20.90 -0.71 -30.60
C ILE A 138 21.22 0.76 -30.86
N PRO A 139 22.19 1.14 -31.73
CA PRO A 139 22.43 2.54 -32.03
C PRO A 139 21.23 3.28 -32.62
N MET A 140 20.40 2.61 -33.43
CA MET A 140 19.15 3.20 -33.92
C MET A 140 18.11 3.37 -32.80
N ALA A 141 17.97 2.38 -31.91
CA ALA A 141 17.07 2.47 -30.77
C ALA A 141 17.50 3.61 -29.81
N GLU A 142 18.77 3.67 -29.44
CA GLU A 142 19.34 4.75 -28.60
C GLU A 142 19.14 6.13 -29.26
N TYR A 143 19.29 6.21 -30.58
CA TYR A 143 19.05 7.45 -31.31
C TYR A 143 17.57 7.85 -31.31
N ALA A 144 16.64 6.92 -31.55
CA ALA A 144 15.20 7.19 -31.47
C ALA A 144 14.80 7.65 -30.05
N VAL A 145 15.30 6.99 -29.02
CA VAL A 145 15.13 7.41 -27.61
C VAL A 145 15.67 8.83 -27.39
N SER A 146 16.83 9.16 -27.95
CA SER A 146 17.39 10.52 -27.87
C SER A 146 16.53 11.60 -28.57
N LYS A 147 15.55 11.18 -29.37
CA LYS A 147 14.58 12.04 -30.06
C LYS A 147 13.19 11.99 -29.41
N GLY A 148 13.08 11.43 -28.20
CA GLY A 148 11.82 11.34 -27.48
C GLY A 148 10.87 10.24 -27.97
N LEU A 149 11.40 9.19 -28.61
CA LEU A 149 10.59 8.08 -29.10
C LEU A 149 10.78 6.83 -28.23
N TYR A 150 9.67 6.24 -27.77
CA TYR A 150 9.68 4.86 -27.28
C TYR A 150 9.98 3.94 -28.45
N VAL A 151 10.68 2.84 -28.20
CA VAL A 151 11.08 1.90 -29.27
C VAL A 151 10.45 0.54 -29.01
N VAL A 152 9.73 0.03 -30.00
CA VAL A 152 9.25 -1.36 -29.99
C VAL A 152 10.05 -2.15 -31.00
N MET A 153 10.94 -3.01 -30.51
CA MET A 153 11.77 -3.86 -31.37
C MET A 153 11.02 -5.17 -31.67
N ARG A 154 11.03 -5.59 -32.93
CA ARG A 154 10.52 -6.92 -33.36
C ARG A 154 11.65 -7.81 -33.84
N PRO A 155 11.49 -9.16 -33.84
CA PRO A 155 12.58 -10.07 -34.19
C PRO A 155 12.88 -9.99 -35.70
N PRO A 156 14.01 -10.56 -36.15
CA PRO A 156 14.29 -10.70 -37.57
C PRO A 156 13.26 -11.59 -38.28
N GLY A 157 12.67 -11.05 -39.36
CA GLY A 157 11.81 -11.81 -40.27
C GLY A 157 10.36 -11.91 -39.79
N VAL A 158 9.62 -12.86 -40.38
CA VAL A 158 8.19 -13.10 -40.07
C VAL A 158 7.95 -14.55 -39.71
N CYS A 159 6.80 -14.87 -39.12
CA CYS A 159 6.45 -16.24 -38.78
C CYS A 159 6.24 -17.11 -40.03
N PRO A 160 6.67 -18.38 -40.00
CA PRO A 160 6.18 -19.38 -40.93
C PRO A 160 4.66 -19.51 -40.88
N GLU A 161 4.04 -19.89 -42.00
CA GLU A 161 2.57 -20.07 -42.08
C GLU A 161 2.00 -21.07 -41.07
N LYS A 162 2.84 -22.02 -40.65
CA LYS A 162 2.52 -23.10 -39.72
C LYS A 162 3.59 -23.16 -38.64
N ILE A 163 3.19 -22.91 -37.40
CA ILE A 163 4.05 -23.01 -36.22
C ILE A 163 3.54 -24.08 -35.26
N ALA A 164 4.40 -24.62 -34.42
CA ALA A 164 4.06 -25.55 -33.35
C ALA A 164 4.92 -25.30 -32.11
N VAL A 165 4.38 -25.59 -30.93
CA VAL A 165 5.12 -25.50 -29.67
C VAL A 165 6.39 -26.37 -29.77
N GLY A 166 7.55 -25.77 -29.52
CA GLY A 166 8.85 -26.45 -29.57
C GLY A 166 9.43 -26.68 -30.97
N ASP A 167 8.83 -26.15 -32.04
CA ASP A 167 9.41 -26.25 -33.38
C ASP A 167 10.68 -25.39 -33.57
N GLU A 168 11.28 -25.46 -34.76
CA GLU A 168 12.51 -24.73 -35.07
C GLU A 168 12.35 -23.20 -34.92
N TYR A 169 11.18 -22.66 -35.28
CA TYR A 169 10.91 -21.22 -35.18
C TYR A 169 10.67 -20.78 -33.72
N ASN A 170 10.04 -21.62 -32.91
CA ASN A 170 9.88 -21.39 -31.47
C ASN A 170 11.23 -21.34 -30.76
N GLN A 171 12.10 -22.31 -31.05
CA GLN A 171 13.47 -22.33 -30.53
C GLN A 171 14.31 -21.15 -31.02
N TYR A 172 14.09 -20.72 -32.26
CA TYR A 172 14.70 -19.51 -32.81
C TYR A 172 14.30 -18.25 -32.02
N LEU A 173 13.00 -18.05 -31.75
CA LEU A 173 12.52 -16.91 -30.97
C LEU A 173 13.06 -16.92 -29.54
N ILE A 174 13.02 -18.07 -28.85
CA ILE A 174 13.60 -18.21 -27.51
C ILE A 174 15.07 -17.80 -27.54
N LYS A 175 15.85 -18.29 -28.52
CA LYS A 175 17.27 -17.97 -28.64
C LYS A 175 17.55 -16.49 -28.89
N VAL A 176 16.80 -15.85 -29.78
CA VAL A 176 16.94 -14.42 -30.10
C VAL A 176 16.57 -13.58 -28.88
N TRP A 177 15.40 -13.83 -28.29
CA TRP A 177 14.89 -13.03 -27.19
C TRP A 177 15.63 -13.23 -25.88
N THR A 178 16.12 -14.43 -25.57
CA THR A 178 17.03 -14.63 -24.43
C THR A 178 18.29 -13.77 -24.57
N HIS A 179 18.86 -13.66 -25.76
CA HIS A 179 20.05 -12.83 -25.97
C HIS A 179 19.75 -11.34 -25.83
N VAL A 180 18.64 -10.87 -26.42
CA VAL A 180 18.19 -9.47 -26.30
C VAL A 180 17.89 -9.11 -24.84
N ALA A 181 17.21 -9.99 -24.10
CA ALA A 181 16.83 -9.80 -22.70
C ALA A 181 18.01 -9.76 -21.72
N GLN A 182 19.17 -10.29 -22.10
CA GLN A 182 20.41 -10.23 -21.31
C GLN A 182 21.25 -8.98 -21.62
N HIS A 183 20.98 -8.29 -22.72
CA HIS A 183 21.87 -7.24 -23.21
C HIS A 183 21.80 -6.00 -22.29
N PRO A 184 22.93 -5.49 -21.75
CA PRO A 184 22.92 -4.45 -20.71
C PRO A 184 22.32 -3.11 -21.17
N LYS A 185 22.32 -2.83 -22.48
CA LYS A 185 21.68 -1.63 -23.05
C LYS A 185 20.18 -1.76 -23.31
N LEU A 186 19.62 -2.97 -23.23
CA LEU A 186 18.24 -3.26 -23.59
C LEU A 186 17.43 -3.76 -22.39
N LYS A 187 18.05 -4.62 -21.57
CA LYS A 187 17.46 -5.16 -20.34
C LYS A 187 17.05 -4.02 -19.41
N ASN A 188 15.77 -3.99 -19.06
CA ASN A 188 15.16 -3.00 -18.16
C ASN A 188 15.26 -1.55 -18.63
N HIS A 189 15.63 -1.31 -19.90
CA HIS A 189 15.67 0.02 -20.47
C HIS A 189 14.26 0.66 -20.43
N PRO A 190 14.09 1.86 -19.85
CA PRO A 190 12.77 2.43 -19.55
C PRO A 190 11.93 2.74 -20.78
N ASN A 191 12.57 2.97 -21.93
CA ASN A 191 11.90 3.37 -23.17
C ASN A 191 11.95 2.34 -24.30
N ILE A 192 12.40 1.11 -24.05
CA ILE A 192 12.48 0.05 -25.07
C ILE A 192 11.59 -1.14 -24.69
N MET A 193 10.78 -1.59 -25.65
CA MET A 193 9.79 -2.65 -25.54
C MET A 193 10.00 -3.68 -26.66
N PHE A 194 9.37 -4.85 -26.54
CA PHE A 194 9.59 -5.97 -27.46
C PHE A 194 8.30 -6.57 -27.99
N GLU A 195 8.13 -6.58 -29.31
CA GLU A 195 7.08 -7.37 -29.99
C GLU A 195 7.64 -8.75 -30.30
N LEU A 196 7.04 -9.81 -29.76
CA LEU A 196 7.73 -11.11 -29.70
C LEU A 196 7.81 -11.86 -31.03
N ALA A 197 6.91 -11.62 -31.97
CA ALA A 197 6.95 -12.17 -33.32
C ALA A 197 6.11 -11.32 -34.28
N ASN A 198 6.30 -11.53 -35.59
CA ASN A 198 5.55 -10.86 -36.65
C ASN A 198 4.70 -11.88 -37.43
N GLU A 199 3.41 -11.63 -37.56
CA GLU A 199 2.41 -12.36 -38.34
C GLU A 199 2.28 -13.88 -38.10
N PRO A 200 2.12 -14.40 -36.86
CA PRO A 200 1.68 -15.78 -36.70
C PRO A 200 0.35 -16.04 -37.44
N ILE A 201 0.29 -17.10 -38.25
CA ILE A 201 -0.89 -17.42 -39.07
C ILE A 201 -1.66 -18.59 -38.46
N ASN A 202 -1.08 -19.80 -38.53
CA ASN A 202 -1.69 -21.02 -37.99
C ASN A 202 -0.75 -21.70 -37.00
N ILE A 203 -1.31 -22.23 -35.92
CA ILE A 203 -0.58 -23.07 -34.96
C ILE A 203 -1.12 -24.50 -34.97
N LEU A 204 -0.29 -25.47 -34.64
CA LEU A 204 -0.72 -26.86 -34.44
C LEU A 204 -1.53 -26.99 -33.14
N GLY A 205 -2.82 -27.27 -33.27
CA GLY A 205 -3.73 -27.51 -32.15
C GLY A 205 -3.57 -28.88 -31.50
N PRO A 206 -4.22 -29.12 -30.34
CA PRO A 206 -4.14 -30.37 -29.60
C PRO A 206 -4.75 -31.57 -30.35
N ASP A 207 -5.58 -31.32 -31.37
CA ASP A 207 -6.17 -32.34 -32.23
C ASP A 207 -5.28 -32.74 -33.42
N GLY A 208 -4.09 -32.16 -33.52
CA GLY A 208 -3.12 -32.40 -34.59
C GLY A 208 -3.41 -31.64 -35.88
N THR A 209 -4.32 -30.66 -35.87
CA THR A 209 -4.62 -29.81 -37.03
C THR A 209 -3.98 -28.43 -36.90
N TYR A 210 -3.62 -27.81 -38.02
CA TYR A 210 -3.16 -26.42 -38.04
C TYR A 210 -4.35 -25.48 -38.24
N GLY A 211 -4.44 -24.43 -37.41
CA GLY A 211 -5.50 -23.45 -37.52
C GLY A 211 -5.28 -22.21 -36.64
N ALA A 212 -6.25 -21.28 -36.71
CA ALA A 212 -6.19 -19.96 -36.09
C ALA A 212 -7.45 -19.57 -35.28
N GLY A 213 -8.53 -20.36 -35.36
CA GLY A 213 -9.87 -19.90 -34.99
C GLY A 213 -10.53 -20.54 -33.77
N SER A 214 -9.97 -21.64 -33.23
CA SER A 214 -10.56 -22.36 -32.09
C SER A 214 -9.77 -22.17 -30.80
N GLN A 215 -10.42 -22.35 -29.64
CA GLN A 215 -9.77 -22.16 -28.33
C GLN A 215 -8.52 -23.04 -28.16
N GLY A 216 -8.56 -24.31 -28.59
CA GLY A 216 -7.40 -25.19 -28.49
C GLY A 216 -6.17 -24.70 -29.26
N HIS A 217 -6.33 -23.93 -30.34
CA HIS A 217 -5.21 -23.27 -31.01
C HIS A 217 -4.65 -22.12 -30.18
N PHE A 218 -5.51 -21.32 -29.55
CA PHE A 218 -5.07 -20.26 -28.64
C PHE A 218 -4.39 -20.80 -27.38
N ASP A 219 -4.84 -21.93 -26.84
CA ASP A 219 -4.18 -22.57 -25.70
C ASP A 219 -2.74 -22.97 -26.07
N LYS A 220 -2.53 -23.48 -27.30
CA LYS A 220 -1.19 -23.75 -27.84
C LYS A 220 -0.40 -22.48 -28.15
N LEU A 221 -1.05 -21.39 -28.53
CA LEU A 221 -0.41 -20.10 -28.76
C LEU A 221 0.10 -19.50 -27.45
N LYS A 222 -0.69 -19.61 -26.38
CA LYS A 222 -0.31 -19.27 -25.01
C LYS A 222 0.90 -20.11 -24.59
N GLU A 223 0.88 -21.44 -24.73
CA GLU A 223 2.07 -22.28 -24.44
C GLU A 223 3.32 -21.82 -25.23
N TYR A 224 3.14 -21.53 -26.52
CA TYR A 224 4.21 -21.12 -27.42
C TYR A 224 4.87 -19.81 -26.94
N PHE A 225 4.10 -18.75 -26.70
CA PHE A 225 4.64 -17.45 -26.29
C PHE A 225 4.98 -17.38 -24.80
N GLN A 226 4.32 -18.14 -23.93
CA GLN A 226 4.70 -18.23 -22.52
C GLN A 226 6.14 -18.73 -22.39
N SER A 227 6.55 -19.73 -23.19
CA SER A 227 7.96 -20.19 -23.17
C SER A 227 8.98 -19.11 -23.57
N VAL A 228 8.59 -18.17 -24.42
CA VAL A 228 9.45 -17.04 -24.83
C VAL A 228 9.50 -16.01 -23.70
N VAL A 229 8.34 -15.67 -23.13
CA VAL A 229 8.21 -14.77 -21.98
C VAL A 229 9.04 -15.28 -20.81
N ASP A 230 8.86 -16.54 -20.41
CA ASP A 230 9.59 -17.17 -19.31
C ASP A 230 11.10 -17.14 -19.55
N ALA A 231 11.54 -17.42 -20.77
CA ALA A 231 12.95 -17.38 -21.14
C ALA A 231 13.55 -15.97 -21.04
N MET A 232 12.78 -14.92 -21.32
CA MET A 232 13.18 -13.52 -21.13
C MET A 232 13.16 -13.11 -19.65
N ARG A 233 12.08 -13.43 -18.93
CA ARG A 233 11.93 -13.11 -17.50
C ARG A 233 12.99 -13.80 -16.64
N ALA A 234 13.42 -15.02 -17.01
CA ALA A 234 14.54 -15.72 -16.38
C ALA A 234 15.87 -14.94 -16.45
N GLN A 235 16.00 -13.98 -17.36
CA GLN A 235 17.17 -13.10 -17.47
C GLN A 235 17.05 -11.83 -16.62
N GLY A 236 15.96 -11.66 -15.86
CA GLY A 236 15.63 -10.46 -15.11
C GLY A 236 15.17 -9.28 -15.98
N CYS A 237 14.68 -9.55 -17.19
CA CYS A 237 14.11 -8.54 -18.08
C CYS A 237 12.67 -8.22 -17.67
N GLY A 238 12.42 -6.98 -17.27
CA GLY A 238 11.12 -6.41 -16.91
C GLY A 238 10.60 -5.39 -17.92
N ASN A 239 11.11 -5.42 -19.16
CA ASN A 239 10.58 -4.62 -20.28
C ASN A 239 9.14 -5.07 -20.64
N ILE A 240 8.38 -4.17 -21.26
CA ILE A 240 7.05 -4.47 -21.81
C ILE A 240 7.18 -5.41 -23.01
N LEU A 241 6.40 -6.48 -22.98
CA LEU A 241 6.33 -7.49 -24.04
C LEU A 241 4.97 -7.42 -24.74
N TRP A 242 4.99 -7.25 -26.05
CA TRP A 242 3.80 -7.22 -26.92
C TRP A 242 3.62 -8.59 -27.58
N ILE A 243 2.57 -9.29 -27.17
CA ILE A 243 2.26 -10.66 -27.56
C ILE A 243 1.45 -10.65 -28.87
N PRO A 244 1.89 -11.35 -29.92
CA PRO A 244 1.18 -11.40 -31.19
C PRO A 244 0.05 -12.45 -31.18
N GLY A 245 -0.98 -12.20 -31.99
CA GLY A 245 -2.11 -13.11 -32.22
C GLY A 245 -1.94 -13.99 -33.46
N LEU A 246 -2.96 -14.81 -33.73
CA LEU A 246 -3.02 -15.66 -34.93
C LEU A 246 -3.70 -14.94 -36.10
N GLY A 247 -3.71 -15.58 -37.27
CA GLY A 247 -4.36 -15.05 -38.47
C GLY A 247 -3.75 -13.72 -38.90
N TYR A 248 -2.43 -13.71 -39.10
CA TYR A 248 -1.66 -12.50 -39.44
C TYR A 248 -1.79 -11.40 -38.38
N GLN A 249 -1.78 -11.78 -37.08
CA GLN A 249 -2.01 -10.86 -35.96
C GLN A 249 -3.38 -10.15 -36.00
N GLY A 250 -4.42 -10.82 -36.51
CA GLY A 250 -5.80 -10.32 -36.52
C GLY A 250 -6.72 -10.95 -35.47
N LEU A 251 -6.31 -12.06 -34.82
CA LEU A 251 -7.19 -12.87 -33.96
C LEU A 251 -6.60 -13.05 -32.54
N TYR A 252 -7.36 -12.65 -31.50
CA TYR A 252 -6.89 -12.65 -30.10
C TYR A 252 -7.86 -13.26 -29.10
N LYS A 253 -9.14 -13.45 -29.46
CA LYS A 253 -10.21 -13.80 -28.52
C LYS A 253 -9.91 -14.94 -27.54
N GLY A 254 -9.11 -15.94 -27.93
CA GLY A 254 -8.83 -17.07 -27.05
C GLY A 254 -7.86 -16.76 -25.90
N PHE A 255 -7.07 -15.68 -25.99
CA PHE A 255 -6.26 -15.18 -24.88
C PHE A 255 -7.13 -14.65 -23.72
N ALA A 256 -8.39 -14.27 -23.95
CA ALA A 256 -9.27 -13.87 -22.85
C ALA A 256 -9.66 -15.04 -21.95
N VAL A 257 -9.58 -16.28 -22.45
CA VAL A 257 -9.82 -17.50 -21.66
C VAL A 257 -8.55 -17.93 -20.94
N ASN A 258 -7.39 -17.78 -21.58
CA ASN A 258 -6.10 -18.19 -21.06
C ASN A 258 -5.01 -17.16 -21.43
N PRO A 259 -4.92 -16.05 -20.67
CA PRO A 259 -4.02 -14.94 -20.99
C PRO A 259 -2.56 -15.32 -20.69
N ILE A 260 -1.61 -14.64 -21.34
CA ILE A 260 -0.18 -14.73 -20.95
C ILE A 260 -0.02 -14.28 -19.49
N GLU A 261 0.81 -14.99 -18.74
CA GLU A 261 1.07 -14.70 -17.32
C GLU A 261 2.38 -13.94 -17.16
N GLY A 262 2.41 -13.04 -16.19
CA GLY A 262 3.55 -12.20 -15.84
C GLY A 262 3.25 -10.70 -15.97
N ASP A 263 4.16 -9.88 -15.47
CA ASP A 263 4.02 -8.42 -15.48
C ASP A 263 4.39 -7.82 -16.84
N ASN A 264 3.91 -6.59 -17.10
CA ASN A 264 4.25 -5.80 -18.28
C ASN A 264 3.96 -6.53 -19.61
N ILE A 265 2.75 -7.08 -19.73
CA ILE A 265 2.26 -7.80 -20.91
C ILE A 265 1.20 -6.97 -21.63
N GLY A 266 1.38 -6.76 -22.94
CA GLY A 266 0.38 -6.19 -23.84
C GLY A 266 0.24 -7.05 -25.11
N TYR A 267 -0.65 -6.68 -26.03
CA TYR A 267 -0.86 -7.45 -27.27
C TYR A 267 -0.60 -6.60 -28.53
N ALA A 268 0.22 -7.13 -29.45
CA ALA A 268 0.53 -6.48 -30.73
C ALA A 268 -0.45 -6.94 -31.82
N VAL A 269 -1.15 -6.01 -32.48
CA VAL A 269 -2.25 -6.25 -33.44
C VAL A 269 -1.88 -5.71 -34.83
N HIS A 270 -2.23 -6.43 -35.90
CA HIS A 270 -2.24 -5.89 -37.25
C HIS A 270 -3.68 -5.59 -37.67
N LEU A 271 -3.89 -4.46 -38.35
CA LEU A 271 -5.23 -4.01 -38.71
C LEU A 271 -5.24 -3.35 -40.09
N TYR A 272 -5.84 -4.02 -41.07
CA TYR A 272 -5.92 -3.54 -42.45
C TYR A 272 -7.36 -3.37 -42.95
N PRO A 273 -7.59 -2.50 -43.94
CA PRO A 273 -8.89 -2.39 -44.60
C PRO A 273 -9.42 -3.73 -45.13
N GLY A 274 -10.73 -3.95 -45.00
CA GLY A 274 -11.40 -5.20 -45.33
C GLY A 274 -11.31 -6.27 -44.23
N TRP A 275 -10.46 -6.10 -43.22
CA TRP A 275 -10.40 -7.00 -42.06
C TRP A 275 -11.50 -6.67 -41.06
N MET A 276 -11.87 -7.65 -40.22
CA MET A 276 -12.89 -7.48 -39.17
C MET A 276 -14.25 -6.95 -39.69
N GLY A 277 -14.54 -7.05 -40.99
CA GLY A 277 -15.76 -6.49 -41.59
C GLY A 277 -15.69 -5.00 -41.95
N SER A 278 -14.51 -4.37 -41.82
CA SER A 278 -14.27 -2.99 -42.25
C SER A 278 -14.36 -2.81 -43.78
N ASP A 279 -14.48 -1.55 -44.21
CA ASP A 279 -14.50 -1.20 -45.63
C ASP A 279 -13.16 -1.49 -46.32
N GLY A 280 -13.22 -1.91 -47.59
CA GLY A 280 -12.07 -2.08 -48.47
C GLY A 280 -12.41 -1.82 -49.94
N GLU A 281 -11.46 -1.27 -50.69
CA GLU A 281 -11.51 -1.18 -52.15
C GLU A 281 -11.01 -2.51 -52.74
N ASN A 282 -11.80 -3.16 -53.59
CA ASN A 282 -11.50 -4.50 -54.12
C ASN A 282 -10.04 -4.65 -54.60
N GLY A 283 -9.28 -5.49 -53.89
CA GLY A 283 -7.88 -5.78 -54.18
C GLY A 283 -7.31 -6.91 -53.33
N ASP A 284 -7.63 -6.94 -52.03
CA ASP A 284 -6.88 -7.79 -51.08
C ASP A 284 -7.75 -8.71 -50.18
N GLY A 285 -9.04 -8.89 -50.50
CA GLY A 285 -9.85 -10.02 -49.98
C GLY A 285 -11.00 -9.73 -48.98
N GLY A 286 -11.34 -8.47 -48.69
CA GLY A 286 -12.53 -8.09 -47.89
C GLY A 286 -13.60 -7.34 -48.69
N SER A 287 -14.87 -7.55 -48.35
CA SER A 287 -16.10 -7.05 -49.03
C SER A 287 -16.05 -5.57 -49.48
N SER A 288 -16.53 -5.29 -50.70
CA SER A 288 -16.82 -3.93 -51.20
C SER A 288 -18.05 -3.26 -50.55
N THR A 289 -18.62 -3.88 -49.52
CA THR A 289 -19.67 -3.33 -48.64
C THR A 289 -19.30 -3.69 -47.20
N GLY A 290 -18.54 -2.81 -46.54
CA GLY A 290 -18.29 -2.83 -45.10
C GLY A 290 -19.02 -1.67 -44.42
N GLY A 291 -18.52 -1.25 -43.27
CA GLY A 291 -19.01 -0.09 -42.54
C GLY A 291 -18.71 -0.19 -41.05
N TYR A 292 -19.17 0.79 -40.28
CA TYR A 292 -18.93 0.83 -38.83
C TYR A 292 -19.47 -0.41 -38.09
N GLU A 293 -20.73 -0.80 -38.28
CA GLU A 293 -21.35 -1.89 -37.50
C GLU A 293 -20.65 -3.25 -37.70
N PRO A 294 -20.35 -3.71 -38.94
CA PRO A 294 -19.60 -4.95 -39.11
C PRO A 294 -18.18 -4.84 -38.56
N PHE A 295 -17.52 -3.68 -38.68
CA PHE A 295 -16.18 -3.46 -38.17
C PHE A 295 -16.13 -3.53 -36.64
N GLN A 296 -17.02 -2.82 -35.96
CA GLN A 296 -17.16 -2.88 -34.50
C GLN A 296 -17.40 -4.32 -34.05
N LYS A 297 -18.31 -5.05 -34.72
CA LYS A 297 -18.55 -6.46 -34.38
C LYS A 297 -17.29 -7.32 -34.55
N GLY A 298 -16.53 -7.13 -35.63
CA GLY A 298 -15.30 -7.88 -35.84
C GLY A 298 -14.20 -7.56 -34.83
N TRP A 299 -14.13 -6.29 -34.40
CA TRP A 299 -13.28 -5.86 -33.27
C TRP A 299 -13.72 -6.54 -31.96
N ASP A 300 -15.01 -6.50 -31.65
CA ASP A 300 -15.61 -7.10 -30.45
C ASP A 300 -15.37 -8.62 -30.39
N ASP A 301 -15.43 -9.29 -31.55
CA ASP A 301 -15.19 -10.73 -31.65
C ASP A 301 -13.71 -11.10 -31.57
N SER A 302 -12.79 -10.17 -31.83
CA SER A 302 -11.36 -10.47 -32.06
C SER A 302 -10.42 -9.83 -31.05
N VAL A 303 -10.42 -8.50 -30.93
CA VAL A 303 -9.44 -7.71 -30.17
C VAL A 303 -10.02 -7.21 -28.84
N ALA A 304 -11.29 -6.78 -28.81
CA ALA A 304 -11.92 -6.30 -27.57
C ALA A 304 -11.77 -7.26 -26.37
N PRO A 305 -11.81 -8.60 -26.53
CA PRO A 305 -11.65 -9.53 -25.40
C PRO A 305 -10.29 -9.43 -24.71
N VAL A 306 -9.22 -9.08 -25.43
CA VAL A 306 -7.91 -8.82 -24.80
C VAL A 306 -7.75 -7.36 -24.38
N ALA A 307 -8.35 -6.44 -25.14
CA ALA A 307 -8.35 -5.02 -24.78
C ALA A 307 -9.06 -4.76 -23.45
N SER A 308 -9.97 -5.62 -23.00
CA SER A 308 -10.65 -5.45 -21.72
C SER A 308 -9.75 -5.65 -20.49
N PHE A 309 -8.59 -6.31 -20.63
CA PHE A 309 -7.69 -6.60 -19.52
C PHE A 309 -6.21 -6.29 -19.77
N ALA A 310 -5.81 -5.92 -21.00
CA ALA A 310 -4.43 -5.57 -21.34
C ALA A 310 -4.37 -4.45 -22.39
N PRO A 311 -3.28 -3.66 -22.44
CA PRO A 311 -3.10 -2.65 -23.46
C PRO A 311 -2.85 -3.27 -24.84
N ILE A 312 -3.26 -2.56 -25.88
CA ILE A 312 -3.12 -2.98 -27.27
C ILE A 312 -2.14 -2.06 -27.99
N MET A 313 -1.31 -2.63 -28.86
CA MET A 313 -0.49 -1.88 -29.80
C MET A 313 -0.77 -2.35 -31.22
N ILE A 314 -1.38 -1.51 -32.05
CA ILE A 314 -1.50 -1.79 -33.48
C ILE A 314 -0.16 -1.48 -34.14
N THR A 315 0.57 -2.53 -34.50
CA THR A 315 1.96 -2.46 -34.97
C THR A 315 2.09 -2.40 -36.49
N GLU A 316 1.00 -2.67 -37.22
CA GLU A 316 0.90 -2.48 -38.68
C GLU A 316 -0.51 -2.08 -39.10
N MET A 317 -0.63 -0.92 -39.74
CA MET A 317 -1.85 -0.39 -40.33
C MET A 317 -1.56 0.76 -41.28
N ASP A 318 -2.08 0.71 -42.50
CA ASP A 318 -2.14 1.84 -43.42
C ASP A 318 -3.40 1.78 -44.30
N TRP A 319 -3.74 2.89 -44.95
CA TRP A 319 -4.82 2.92 -45.94
C TRP A 319 -4.62 4.06 -46.94
N ALA A 320 -4.92 3.81 -48.21
CA ALA A 320 -5.10 4.87 -49.18
C ALA A 320 -5.94 4.41 -50.36
N PRO A 321 -6.58 5.36 -51.08
CA PRO A 321 -7.28 5.05 -52.31
C PRO A 321 -6.37 4.31 -53.29
N SER A 322 -6.88 3.23 -53.88
CA SER A 322 -6.14 2.34 -54.78
C SER A 322 -5.40 3.06 -55.91
N LYS A 323 -5.92 4.22 -56.36
CA LYS A 323 -5.31 5.10 -57.38
C LYS A 323 -3.86 5.53 -57.07
N TYR A 324 -3.46 5.57 -55.81
CA TYR A 324 -2.09 5.98 -55.42
C TYR A 324 -1.09 4.83 -55.41
N ASN A 325 -1.56 3.60 -55.15
CA ASN A 325 -0.72 2.42 -54.99
C ASN A 325 0.52 2.64 -54.06
N ALA A 326 0.32 3.38 -52.97
CA ALA A 326 1.39 3.81 -52.05
C ALA A 326 1.26 3.23 -50.63
N SER A 327 0.17 2.52 -50.34
CA SER A 327 -0.12 1.81 -49.09
C SER A 327 -0.36 0.32 -49.36
N TRP A 328 -0.27 -0.54 -48.35
CA TRP A 328 -0.74 -1.91 -48.42
C TRP A 328 -2.28 -1.95 -48.40
N GLY A 329 -2.90 -1.35 -47.40
CA GLY A 329 -4.35 -1.24 -47.27
C GLY A 329 -4.98 -0.36 -48.35
N LYS A 330 -6.02 -0.88 -49.02
CA LYS A 330 -6.79 -0.16 -50.05
C LYS A 330 -8.14 0.28 -49.50
N ALA A 331 -8.26 1.55 -49.11
CA ALA A 331 -9.49 2.17 -48.63
C ALA A 331 -9.35 3.69 -48.56
N HIS A 332 -10.37 4.37 -48.07
CA HIS A 332 -10.38 5.82 -47.85
C HIS A 332 -10.67 6.12 -46.37
N THR A 333 -10.42 7.36 -45.95
CA THR A 333 -10.64 7.81 -44.57
C THR A 333 -12.13 7.86 -44.25
N GLY A 334 -12.93 8.48 -45.13
CA GLY A 334 -14.38 8.60 -45.00
C GLY A 334 -14.84 9.34 -43.76
N THR A 335 -16.05 9.04 -43.29
CA THR A 335 -16.67 9.66 -42.11
C THR A 335 -17.19 8.62 -41.15
N PHE A 336 -17.14 8.90 -39.85
CA PHE A 336 -17.68 8.00 -38.83
C PHE A 336 -19.15 7.62 -39.10
N GLY A 337 -19.45 6.32 -39.03
CA GLY A 337 -20.78 5.75 -39.29
C GLY A 337 -21.15 5.67 -40.78
N GLY A 338 -20.33 6.23 -41.68
CA GLY A 338 -20.44 6.11 -43.12
C GLY A 338 -19.39 5.15 -43.71
N PRO A 339 -19.27 5.08 -45.04
CA PRO A 339 -18.19 4.36 -45.72
C PRO A 339 -16.82 4.98 -45.38
N GLY A 340 -15.83 4.14 -45.14
CA GLY A 340 -14.44 4.54 -44.90
C GLY A 340 -13.80 3.74 -43.78
N PHE A 341 -12.55 3.33 -43.98
CA PHE A 341 -11.79 2.59 -42.95
C PHE A 341 -11.28 3.54 -41.86
N GLY A 342 -10.62 4.64 -42.24
CA GLY A 342 -9.85 5.48 -41.31
C GLY A 342 -10.69 6.09 -40.19
N ALA A 343 -11.82 6.74 -40.52
CA ALA A 343 -12.67 7.39 -39.53
C ALA A 343 -13.39 6.40 -38.59
N ASN A 344 -13.79 5.23 -39.12
CA ASN A 344 -14.40 4.17 -38.32
C ASN A 344 -13.37 3.49 -37.41
N MET A 345 -12.15 3.25 -37.91
CA MET A 345 -11.04 2.75 -37.11
C MET A 345 -10.72 3.70 -35.96
N LYS A 346 -10.54 4.99 -36.24
CA LYS A 346 -10.28 6.02 -35.21
C LYS A 346 -11.31 5.96 -34.10
N HIS A 347 -12.60 5.90 -34.45
CA HIS A 347 -13.66 5.83 -33.46
C HIS A 347 -13.61 4.57 -32.59
N ILE A 348 -13.32 3.40 -33.19
CA ILE A 348 -13.22 2.13 -32.45
C ILE A 348 -12.03 2.17 -31.47
N VAL A 349 -10.86 2.62 -31.92
CA VAL A 349 -9.67 2.67 -31.06
C VAL A 349 -9.79 3.70 -29.94
N ASP A 350 -10.35 4.88 -30.24
CA ASP A 350 -10.60 5.93 -29.24
C ASP A 350 -11.58 5.45 -28.17
N ASN A 351 -12.68 4.81 -28.57
CA ASN A 351 -13.66 4.26 -27.62
C ASN A 351 -13.09 3.12 -26.77
N SER A 352 -12.06 2.40 -27.23
CA SER A 352 -11.40 1.38 -26.43
C SER A 352 -10.55 2.00 -25.31
N GLY A 353 -10.01 3.21 -25.53
CA GLY A 353 -9.27 4.00 -24.53
C GLY A 353 -7.86 3.51 -24.18
N ASN A 354 -7.42 2.36 -24.69
CA ASN A 354 -6.16 1.70 -24.33
C ASN A 354 -5.38 1.12 -25.53
N VAL A 355 -5.53 1.75 -26.69
CA VAL A 355 -4.94 1.30 -27.96
C VAL A 355 -3.90 2.30 -28.42
N SER A 356 -2.64 1.89 -28.36
CA SER A 356 -1.53 2.53 -29.06
C SER A 356 -1.52 2.08 -30.51
N TRP A 357 -1.11 2.92 -31.46
CA TRP A 357 -1.06 2.52 -32.87
C TRP A 357 -0.08 3.32 -33.71
N LEU A 358 0.43 2.72 -34.78
CA LEU A 358 1.24 3.42 -35.77
C LEU A 358 0.57 3.49 -37.14
N ILE A 359 1.01 4.46 -37.94
CA ILE A 359 0.80 4.47 -39.39
C ILE A 359 1.99 3.77 -40.06
N PHE A 360 1.72 2.71 -40.81
CA PHE A 360 2.74 1.88 -41.47
C PHE A 360 3.16 2.45 -42.85
N THR A 361 3.17 3.78 -42.96
CA THR A 361 3.68 4.49 -44.14
C THR A 361 5.21 4.56 -44.11
N GLY A 362 5.85 4.44 -45.27
CA GLY A 362 7.32 4.54 -45.38
C GLY A 362 7.87 5.83 -44.75
N ALA A 363 8.89 5.68 -43.90
CA ALA A 363 9.52 6.79 -43.18
C ALA A 363 10.06 7.89 -44.12
N ASP A 364 10.51 7.54 -45.33
CA ASP A 364 10.98 8.50 -46.32
C ASP A 364 9.84 9.35 -46.92
N LEU A 365 8.61 8.85 -46.93
CA LEU A 365 7.42 9.59 -47.33
C LEU A 365 6.94 10.51 -46.20
N LEU A 366 6.95 10.01 -44.95
CA LEU A 366 6.63 10.81 -43.77
C LEU A 366 7.59 12.00 -43.61
N ALA A 367 8.90 11.79 -43.86
CA ALA A 367 9.92 12.83 -43.87
C ALA A 367 9.69 13.93 -44.92
N LYS A 368 8.94 13.63 -45.99
CA LYS A 368 8.61 14.58 -47.07
C LYS A 368 7.25 15.26 -46.85
N PHE A 369 6.51 14.89 -45.81
CA PHE A 369 5.19 15.45 -45.52
C PHE A 369 5.25 16.96 -45.33
N LYS A 370 4.19 17.64 -45.76
CA LYS A 370 3.98 19.07 -45.53
C LYS A 370 2.53 19.28 -45.18
N ASP A 371 2.29 19.96 -44.06
CA ASP A 371 0.94 20.39 -43.67
C ASP A 371 0.50 21.59 -44.53
N THR A 372 0.30 21.34 -45.82
CA THR A 372 -0.17 22.34 -46.77
C THR A 372 -1.03 21.65 -47.82
N PRO A 373 -2.32 22.01 -47.92
CA PRO A 373 -3.20 21.40 -48.91
C PRO A 373 -2.74 21.80 -50.32
N PRO A 374 -3.10 21.02 -51.36
CA PRO A 374 -2.80 21.40 -52.73
C PRO A 374 -3.45 22.75 -53.07
N ALA A 375 -2.81 23.54 -53.94
CA ALA A 375 -3.39 24.81 -54.37
C ALA A 375 -4.71 24.56 -55.14
N GLU A 376 -5.59 25.56 -55.20
CA GLU A 376 -6.85 25.46 -55.93
C GLU A 376 -6.61 25.02 -57.39
N GLY A 377 -7.14 23.85 -57.77
CA GLY A 377 -6.97 23.27 -59.10
C GLY A 377 -5.78 22.31 -59.27
N GLU A 378 -4.93 22.15 -58.26
CA GLU A 378 -3.91 21.09 -58.23
C GLU A 378 -4.50 19.75 -57.79
N ALA A 379 -3.94 18.65 -58.30
CA ALA A 379 -4.40 17.31 -57.96
C ALA A 379 -3.86 16.88 -56.59
N TYR A 380 -4.70 16.19 -55.81
CA TYR A 380 -4.27 15.53 -54.58
C TYR A 380 -3.18 14.47 -54.82
N THR A 381 -2.19 14.44 -53.95
CA THR A 381 -1.15 13.41 -53.89
C THR A 381 -1.39 12.48 -52.70
N PHE A 382 -0.70 11.35 -52.62
CA PHE A 382 -0.80 10.45 -51.45
C PHE A 382 -0.55 11.17 -50.11
N LEU A 383 0.37 12.15 -50.07
CA LEU A 383 0.69 12.91 -48.86
C LEU A 383 -0.28 14.06 -48.57
N THR A 384 -1.12 14.45 -49.54
CA THR A 384 -2.00 15.62 -49.42
C THR A 384 -3.49 15.32 -49.56
N ASP A 385 -3.86 14.08 -49.91
CA ASP A 385 -5.25 13.63 -50.02
C ASP A 385 -5.81 13.33 -48.61
N PRO A 386 -6.88 14.01 -48.15
CA PRO A 386 -7.52 13.71 -46.86
C PRO A 386 -8.08 12.28 -46.76
N GLU A 387 -8.26 11.59 -47.89
CA GLU A 387 -8.69 10.20 -47.93
C GLU A 387 -7.54 9.18 -47.82
N ALA A 388 -6.28 9.60 -47.94
CA ALA A 388 -5.11 8.75 -47.74
C ALA A 388 -4.54 8.95 -46.34
N CYS A 389 -4.06 7.88 -45.69
CA CYS A 389 -3.70 7.90 -44.28
C CYS A 389 -2.76 9.04 -43.81
N PRO A 390 -1.73 9.50 -44.55
CA PRO A 390 -0.77 10.46 -43.98
C PRO A 390 -1.42 11.77 -43.53
N TRP A 391 -2.32 12.33 -44.35
CA TRP A 391 -2.97 13.62 -44.08
C TRP A 391 -3.82 13.64 -42.79
N PRO A 392 -4.87 12.79 -42.63
CA PRO A 392 -5.66 12.75 -41.40
C PRO A 392 -4.82 12.31 -40.21
N THR A 393 -3.89 11.35 -40.33
CA THR A 393 -3.09 10.91 -39.18
C THR A 393 -2.16 11.99 -38.66
N TYR A 394 -1.61 12.85 -39.53
CA TYR A 394 -0.81 13.98 -39.08
C TYR A 394 -1.61 14.86 -38.13
N HIS A 395 -2.84 15.21 -38.51
CA HIS A 395 -3.72 16.04 -37.71
C HIS A 395 -4.21 15.34 -36.45
N TRP A 396 -4.62 14.06 -36.53
CA TRP A 396 -5.02 13.29 -35.35
C TRP A 396 -3.87 13.14 -34.36
N TYR A 397 -2.63 12.96 -34.82
CA TYR A 397 -1.48 12.90 -33.91
C TYR A 397 -1.21 14.25 -33.24
N GLN A 398 -1.53 15.39 -33.88
CA GLN A 398 -1.51 16.69 -33.17
C GLN A 398 -2.57 16.78 -32.06
N GLU A 399 -3.70 16.10 -32.23
CA GLU A 399 -4.76 16.00 -31.22
C GLU A 399 -4.32 15.07 -30.07
N TYR A 400 -3.87 13.85 -30.39
CA TYR A 400 -3.37 12.90 -29.39
C TYR A 400 -2.13 13.38 -28.65
N ALA A 401 -1.33 14.27 -29.23
CA ALA A 401 -0.21 14.90 -28.51
C ALA A 401 -0.65 15.72 -27.28
N LYS A 402 -1.96 15.94 -27.11
CA LYS A 402 -2.57 16.69 -26.01
C LYS A 402 -3.39 15.79 -25.08
N GLU A 403 -3.54 14.50 -25.38
CA GLU A 403 -4.41 13.57 -24.66
C GLU A 403 -3.66 12.25 -24.41
N ASN A 404 -3.76 11.68 -23.20
CA ASN A 404 -3.13 10.39 -22.87
C ASN A 404 -1.64 10.29 -23.25
N TYR A 405 -0.87 11.37 -22.99
CA TYR A 405 0.58 11.40 -23.20
C TYR A 405 1.34 11.24 -21.88
N PRO A 406 2.57 10.71 -21.89
CA PRO A 406 3.36 10.48 -20.68
C PRO A 406 3.70 11.78 -19.93
N ARG A 407 3.55 11.77 -18.60
CA ARG A 407 3.93 12.87 -17.72
C ARG A 407 5.31 12.64 -17.07
N PRO A 408 6.10 13.70 -16.83
CA PRO A 408 7.46 13.58 -16.34
C PRO A 408 7.51 13.06 -14.91
N ASP A 409 8.56 12.33 -14.56
CA ASP A 409 8.85 11.98 -13.17
C ASP A 409 9.06 13.23 -12.30
N PHE A 410 8.80 13.10 -10.99
CA PHE A 410 9.19 14.11 -10.02
C PHE A 410 10.70 14.35 -10.09
N THR A 411 11.11 15.62 -10.01
CA THR A 411 12.52 15.99 -10.14
C THR A 411 13.28 15.82 -8.82
N TYR A 412 12.56 15.82 -7.70
CA TYR A 412 13.10 15.82 -6.37
C TYR A 412 12.87 14.45 -5.70
N GLN A 413 13.74 13.49 -6.02
CA GLN A 413 13.66 12.11 -5.55
C GLN A 413 14.77 11.78 -4.55
N SER A 414 14.42 11.09 -3.46
CA SER A 414 15.39 10.62 -2.47
C SER A 414 15.76 9.15 -2.75
N HIS A 415 17.00 8.90 -3.14
CA HIS A 415 17.56 7.55 -3.28
C HIS A 415 19.06 7.54 -2.94
N SER A 416 19.57 6.35 -2.61
CA SER A 416 20.97 6.12 -2.24
C SER A 416 21.80 5.44 -3.33
N ASP A 417 21.17 4.91 -4.36
CA ASP A 417 21.84 4.30 -5.52
C ASP A 417 22.50 5.39 -6.38
N ASN A 418 23.80 5.25 -6.64
CA ASN A 418 24.57 6.23 -7.43
C ASN A 418 24.48 5.97 -8.94
N GLY A 419 23.82 4.89 -9.38
CA GLY A 419 23.66 4.54 -10.81
C GLY A 419 24.92 3.97 -11.48
N ASP A 420 25.99 3.72 -10.72
CA ASP A 420 27.29 3.24 -11.22
C ASP A 420 27.72 1.89 -10.58
N GLY A 421 26.76 1.18 -9.96
CA GLY A 421 27.00 -0.05 -9.20
C GLY A 421 27.42 0.19 -7.74
N THR A 422 27.43 1.44 -7.29
CA THR A 422 27.66 1.83 -5.88
C THR A 422 26.43 2.46 -5.25
N TYR A 423 26.41 2.53 -3.92
CA TYR A 423 25.41 3.25 -3.12
C TYR A 423 26.10 4.13 -2.08
N THR A 424 25.37 5.13 -1.57
CA THR A 424 25.83 6.04 -0.52
C THR A 424 24.89 5.99 0.68
N ASN A 425 25.39 5.62 1.86
CA ASN A 425 24.65 5.65 3.12
C ASN A 425 24.26 7.08 3.53
N PRO A 426 23.11 7.27 4.17
CA PRO A 426 22.10 6.27 4.56
C PRO A 426 21.39 5.67 3.33
N VAL A 427 20.96 4.41 3.39
CA VAL A 427 20.22 3.82 2.26
C VAL A 427 18.84 4.46 2.07
N ILE A 428 18.26 5.02 3.15
CA ILE A 428 17.06 5.85 3.14
C ILE A 428 17.33 7.10 3.97
N PHE A 429 17.20 8.28 3.37
CA PHE A 429 17.52 9.55 4.00
C PHE A 429 16.37 10.10 4.87
N GLY A 430 15.82 9.26 5.75
CA GLY A 430 14.68 9.60 6.60
C GLY A 430 14.50 8.64 7.79
N ASP A 431 13.59 9.00 8.70
CA ASP A 431 13.36 8.32 9.98
C ASP A 431 12.71 6.94 9.85
N PHE A 432 13.53 5.89 9.70
CA PHE A 432 13.11 4.49 9.69
C PHE A 432 13.90 3.71 10.76
N PRO A 433 13.55 3.91 12.05
CA PRO A 433 14.26 3.31 13.16
C PRO A 433 14.01 1.81 13.36
N ASP A 434 14.86 1.23 14.19
CA ASP A 434 14.80 -0.16 14.69
C ASP A 434 14.61 -1.20 13.57
N PRO A 435 15.37 -1.10 12.46
CA PRO A 435 15.13 -1.91 11.28
C PRO A 435 15.34 -3.39 11.62
N ASP A 436 14.35 -4.22 11.29
CA ASP A 436 14.55 -5.67 11.25
C ASP A 436 14.35 -6.16 9.83
N VAL A 437 15.37 -6.83 9.28
CA VAL A 437 15.44 -7.20 7.87
C VAL A 437 15.49 -8.71 7.72
N ILE A 438 14.56 -9.24 6.93
CA ILE A 438 14.57 -10.64 6.51
C ILE A 438 14.61 -10.76 4.99
N ARG A 439 15.08 -11.91 4.49
CA ARG A 439 14.96 -12.28 3.08
C ARG A 439 14.00 -13.46 2.92
N VAL A 440 13.02 -13.32 2.02
CA VAL A 440 12.11 -14.40 1.63
C VAL A 440 12.22 -14.59 0.12
N GLY A 441 12.79 -15.72 -0.30
CA GLY A 441 13.15 -15.94 -1.70
C GLY A 441 14.12 -14.85 -2.19
N ASP A 442 13.67 -14.06 -3.16
CA ASP A 442 14.45 -13.00 -3.79
C ASP A 442 14.18 -11.59 -3.24
N VAL A 443 13.28 -11.45 -2.25
CA VAL A 443 12.83 -10.16 -1.71
C VAL A 443 13.34 -9.97 -0.29
N TYR A 444 13.79 -8.76 0.01
CA TYR A 444 14.13 -8.29 1.34
C TYR A 444 12.99 -7.45 1.90
N TYR A 445 12.60 -7.71 3.14
CA TYR A 445 11.58 -6.94 3.85
C TYR A 445 12.19 -6.31 5.09
N MET A 446 11.92 -5.04 5.31
CA MET A 446 12.38 -4.29 6.48
C MET A 446 11.19 -3.69 7.23
N VAL A 447 10.96 -4.13 8.46
CA VAL A 447 10.01 -3.44 9.36
C VAL A 447 10.72 -2.30 10.08
N SER A 448 9.98 -1.22 10.34
CA SER A 448 10.46 -0.08 11.12
C SER A 448 9.44 0.36 12.19
N THR A 449 9.95 0.90 13.29
CA THR A 449 9.15 1.43 14.40
C THR A 449 8.37 2.70 14.03
N THR A 450 7.09 2.77 14.40
CA THR A 450 6.21 3.93 14.18
C THR A 450 5.54 4.48 15.44
N MET A 451 5.69 3.84 16.61
CA MET A 451 5.19 4.34 17.89
C MET A 451 3.66 4.54 17.91
N TYR A 452 3.22 5.78 18.02
CA TYR A 452 1.82 6.22 18.09
C TYR A 452 1.27 6.64 16.71
N ILE A 453 2.03 6.41 15.64
CA ILE A 453 1.64 6.78 14.28
C ILE A 453 0.98 5.59 13.59
N PHE A 454 -0.23 5.81 13.07
CA PHE A 454 -1.07 4.77 12.48
C PHE A 454 -1.62 5.14 11.10
N PRO A 455 -1.76 4.20 10.15
CA PRO A 455 -1.32 2.81 10.25
C PRO A 455 0.21 2.74 10.40
N GLY A 456 0.68 1.76 11.17
CA GLY A 456 2.02 1.69 11.71
C GLY A 456 2.76 0.39 11.39
N ALA A 457 3.88 0.17 12.08
CA ALA A 457 4.80 -0.94 11.85
C ALA A 457 5.22 -1.05 10.38
N THR A 458 5.56 0.10 9.77
CA THR A 458 5.85 0.23 8.33
C THR A 458 6.83 -0.83 7.85
N ILE A 459 6.43 -1.60 6.84
CA ILE A 459 7.27 -2.55 6.14
C ILE A 459 7.67 -1.96 4.79
N LEU A 460 8.96 -1.98 4.49
CA LEU A 460 9.53 -1.68 3.18
C LEU A 460 9.98 -2.97 2.49
N LYS A 461 9.96 -2.99 1.17
CA LYS A 461 10.50 -4.09 0.35
C LYS A 461 11.64 -3.60 -0.54
N SER A 462 12.61 -4.47 -0.77
CA SER A 462 13.72 -4.23 -1.69
C SER A 462 14.15 -5.56 -2.32
N TYR A 463 14.83 -5.47 -3.46
CA TYR A 463 15.42 -6.62 -4.13
C TYR A 463 16.96 -6.61 -4.09
N ASP A 464 17.56 -5.53 -3.61
CA ASP A 464 19.01 -5.33 -3.57
C ASP A 464 19.53 -4.65 -2.29
N LEU A 465 18.68 -4.47 -1.28
CA LEU A 465 18.93 -3.78 0.01
C LEU A 465 19.22 -2.27 -0.09
N VAL A 466 19.20 -1.70 -1.29
CA VAL A 466 19.52 -0.28 -1.54
C VAL A 466 18.29 0.47 -2.04
N ASN A 467 17.60 -0.10 -3.04
CA ASN A 467 16.41 0.47 -3.66
C ASN A 467 15.17 -0.04 -2.92
N TRP A 468 14.59 0.81 -2.08
CA TRP A 468 13.47 0.47 -1.21
C TRP A 468 12.15 1.10 -1.68
N GLU A 469 11.07 0.35 -1.51
CA GLU A 469 9.69 0.77 -1.78
C GLU A 469 8.84 0.50 -0.54
N TYR A 470 7.76 1.27 -0.32
CA TYR A 470 6.76 0.88 0.68
C TYR A 470 6.14 -0.46 0.29
N CYS A 471 6.02 -1.37 1.26
CA CYS A 471 5.34 -2.65 1.10
C CYS A 471 3.93 -2.55 1.71
N CYS A 472 3.84 -2.27 3.02
CA CYS A 472 2.57 -2.14 3.72
C CYS A 472 2.76 -1.47 5.10
N ASN A 473 1.65 -1.11 5.75
CA ASN A 473 1.59 -0.65 7.13
C ASN A 473 0.61 -1.55 7.92
N PRO A 474 1.05 -2.72 8.40
CA PRO A 474 0.15 -3.78 8.87
C PRO A 474 -0.55 -3.48 10.20
N LEU A 475 -0.09 -2.47 10.96
CA LEU A 475 -0.68 -2.12 12.25
C LEU A 475 -1.67 -0.96 12.11
N GLU A 476 -2.93 -1.25 11.79
CA GLU A 476 -3.99 -0.23 11.66
C GLU A 476 -4.18 0.60 12.93
N ARG A 477 -4.13 -0.05 14.11
CA ARG A 477 -4.15 0.57 15.44
C ARG A 477 -3.72 -0.44 16.50
N ILE A 478 -3.22 0.02 17.64
CA ILE A 478 -2.92 -0.85 18.80
C ILE A 478 -4.21 -1.17 19.57
N GLU A 479 -4.84 -0.15 20.16
CA GLU A 479 -6.10 -0.25 20.91
C GLU A 479 -6.93 1.04 20.70
N ALA A 480 -8.23 0.98 20.96
CA ALA A 480 -9.11 2.16 21.00
C ALA A 480 -9.22 2.70 22.43
N SER A 481 -8.12 3.25 22.96
CA SER A 481 -8.07 3.82 24.31
C SER A 481 -8.00 5.35 24.27
N ASP A 482 -8.32 6.00 25.38
CA ASP A 482 -8.27 7.46 25.50
C ASP A 482 -6.88 8.01 25.12
N GLY A 483 -5.82 7.30 25.52
CA GLY A 483 -4.44 7.65 25.19
C GLY A 483 -4.13 7.57 23.69
N TYR A 484 -4.56 6.52 22.99
CA TYR A 484 -4.36 6.39 21.55
C TYR A 484 -5.34 7.22 20.71
N ASN A 485 -6.43 7.71 21.29
CA ASN A 485 -7.44 8.51 20.59
C ASN A 485 -7.31 10.02 20.86
N LEU A 486 -6.34 10.47 21.69
CA LEU A 486 -6.21 11.85 22.16
C LEU A 486 -7.47 12.37 22.87
N GLU A 487 -8.03 11.56 23.76
CA GLU A 487 -9.25 11.86 24.51
C GLU A 487 -8.95 12.11 25.98
N ASN A 488 -9.82 12.90 26.63
CA ASN A 488 -9.74 13.17 28.07
C ASN A 488 -8.37 13.69 28.56
N GLY A 489 -7.64 14.38 27.68
CA GLY A 489 -6.30 14.92 27.95
C GLY A 489 -5.17 13.88 27.98
N GLN A 490 -5.44 12.63 27.59
CA GLN A 490 -4.44 11.57 27.51
C GLN A 490 -3.77 11.52 26.12
N ASN A 491 -2.57 10.95 26.07
CA ASN A 491 -1.82 10.72 24.84
C ASN A 491 -0.87 9.53 24.99
N ARG A 492 -0.30 9.07 23.86
CA ARG A 492 0.71 8.01 23.76
C ARG A 492 1.97 8.48 23.01
N TYR A 493 2.31 9.76 23.08
CA TYR A 493 3.62 10.22 22.58
C TYR A 493 4.76 9.45 23.26
N SER A 494 5.79 9.06 22.49
CA SER A 494 6.90 8.21 22.97
C SER A 494 6.45 6.85 23.54
N ARG A 495 5.27 6.37 23.15
CA ARG A 495 4.69 5.05 23.46
C ARG A 495 4.17 4.41 22.17
N GLY A 496 3.49 3.27 22.25
CA GLY A 496 3.01 2.54 21.09
C GLY A 496 3.92 1.39 20.68
N GLN A 497 4.03 1.13 19.38
CA GLN A 497 4.84 0.02 18.84
C GLN A 497 6.33 0.38 18.92
N TRP A 498 7.08 -0.39 19.71
CA TRP A 498 8.55 -0.29 19.86
C TRP A 498 9.25 -1.39 19.05
N ALA A 499 10.59 -1.46 19.11
CA ALA A 499 11.43 -2.36 18.32
C ALA A 499 10.82 -3.75 18.11
N THR A 500 10.66 -4.09 16.83
CA THR A 500 9.88 -5.24 16.36
C THR A 500 10.79 -6.34 15.85
N ALA A 501 10.42 -7.60 16.07
CA ALA A 501 10.99 -8.75 15.39
C ALA A 501 10.11 -9.17 14.21
N LEU A 502 10.68 -9.25 13.01
CA LEU A 502 10.06 -9.76 11.79
C LEU A 502 10.69 -11.12 11.45
N GLN A 503 9.86 -12.14 11.21
CA GLN A 503 10.30 -13.47 10.81
C GLN A 503 9.36 -14.07 9.77
N TYR A 504 9.90 -14.98 8.96
CA TYR A 504 9.13 -15.80 8.04
C TYR A 504 9.40 -17.28 8.30
N HIS A 505 8.35 -18.05 8.52
CA HIS A 505 8.46 -19.47 8.80
C HIS A 505 7.26 -20.23 8.23
N ASN A 506 7.54 -21.31 7.48
CA ASN A 506 6.54 -22.21 6.90
C ASN A 506 5.38 -21.53 6.16
N GLY A 507 5.68 -20.55 5.29
CA GLY A 507 4.65 -19.89 4.48
C GLY A 507 3.96 -18.70 5.15
N LYS A 508 4.38 -18.33 6.37
CA LYS A 508 3.72 -17.30 7.18
C LYS A 508 4.72 -16.28 7.73
N PHE A 509 4.36 -15.01 7.69
CA PHE A 509 5.07 -13.88 8.29
C PHE A 509 4.59 -13.66 9.73
N TYR A 510 5.54 -13.31 10.59
CA TYR A 510 5.32 -13.04 12.01
C TYR A 510 6.01 -11.73 12.37
N LEU A 511 5.26 -10.83 12.99
CA LEU A 511 5.72 -9.53 13.45
C LEU A 511 5.39 -9.41 14.93
N LEU A 512 6.41 -9.51 15.78
CA LEU A 512 6.29 -9.51 17.24
C LEU A 512 6.84 -8.20 17.79
N PHE A 513 6.04 -7.48 18.59
CA PHE A 513 6.49 -6.26 19.27
C PHE A 513 5.89 -6.16 20.66
N THR A 514 6.41 -5.22 21.46
CA THR A 514 5.80 -4.83 22.73
C THR A 514 5.48 -3.33 22.71
N THR A 515 4.52 -2.95 23.52
CA THR A 515 4.38 -1.56 23.99
C THR A 515 4.85 -1.48 25.45
N LEU A 516 5.12 -0.27 25.94
CA LEU A 516 5.51 -0.06 27.34
C LEU A 516 4.32 -0.14 28.31
N ASP A 517 3.11 0.11 27.82
CA ASP A 517 1.91 0.27 28.66
C ASP A 517 0.91 -0.90 28.51
N GLU A 518 0.81 -1.50 27.33
CA GLU A 518 -0.22 -2.49 26.97
C GLU A 518 0.29 -3.93 26.82
N GLY A 519 1.61 -4.15 26.79
CA GLY A 519 2.22 -5.48 26.69
C GLY A 519 2.55 -5.92 25.25
N GLY A 520 2.63 -7.24 25.04
CA GLY A 520 3.09 -7.84 23.79
C GLY A 520 1.98 -8.01 22.73
N TYR A 521 2.36 -7.89 21.47
CA TYR A 521 1.48 -8.06 20.31
C TYR A 521 2.17 -8.88 19.22
N LEU A 522 1.40 -9.77 18.61
CA LEU A 522 1.79 -10.56 17.45
C LEU A 522 0.89 -10.21 16.26
N LEU A 523 1.50 -9.86 15.14
CA LEU A 523 0.82 -9.72 13.86
C LEU A 523 1.27 -10.85 12.94
N THR A 524 0.34 -11.47 12.21
CA THR A 524 0.69 -12.54 11.27
C THR A 524 -0.09 -12.49 9.95
N THR A 525 0.53 -12.97 8.88
CA THR A 525 -0.12 -13.11 7.57
C THR A 525 0.59 -14.15 6.68
N THR A 526 -0.10 -14.70 5.69
CA THR A 526 0.49 -15.52 4.62
C THR A 526 0.82 -14.70 3.37
N ASP A 527 0.29 -13.49 3.26
CA ASP A 527 0.56 -12.55 2.17
C ASP A 527 0.96 -11.21 2.78
N ILE A 528 2.22 -10.82 2.61
CA ILE A 528 2.81 -9.67 3.31
C ILE A 528 2.12 -8.34 2.95
N GLU A 529 1.58 -8.22 1.75
CA GLU A 529 0.82 -7.04 1.28
C GLU A 529 -0.69 -7.18 1.48
N GLY A 530 -1.13 -8.35 1.95
CA GLY A 530 -2.52 -8.66 2.26
C GLY A 530 -2.90 -8.28 3.70
N GLU A 531 -3.94 -8.94 4.19
CA GLU A 531 -4.50 -8.72 5.52
C GLU A 531 -3.63 -9.32 6.63
N TRP A 532 -3.55 -8.63 7.77
CA TRP A 532 -2.78 -9.07 8.94
C TRP A 532 -3.69 -9.34 10.13
N GLU A 533 -3.53 -10.51 10.75
CA GLU A 533 -4.18 -10.88 12.00
C GLU A 533 -3.39 -10.34 13.19
N LYS A 534 -4.01 -9.54 14.06
CA LYS A 534 -3.40 -9.01 15.28
C LYS A 534 -3.89 -9.78 16.52
N LYS A 535 -2.95 -10.22 17.36
CA LYS A 535 -3.20 -10.89 18.65
C LYS A 535 -2.46 -10.17 19.78
N LYS A 536 -3.14 -9.91 20.90
CA LYS A 536 -2.51 -9.46 22.16
C LYS A 536 -1.98 -10.69 22.92
N LEU A 537 -0.78 -10.59 23.48
CA LEU A 537 -0.11 -11.68 24.18
C LEU A 537 -0.20 -11.49 25.70
N ASN A 538 -0.04 -12.59 26.45
CA ASN A 538 -0.03 -12.57 27.91
C ASN A 538 1.22 -11.89 28.50
N ASP A 539 2.33 -11.92 27.76
CA ASP A 539 3.62 -11.35 28.14
C ASP A 539 4.08 -10.32 27.11
N GLY A 540 4.77 -9.28 27.58
CA GLY A 540 5.50 -8.33 26.73
C GLY A 540 6.98 -8.71 26.63
N PHE A 541 7.54 -8.63 25.42
CA PHE A 541 8.94 -8.94 25.14
C PHE A 541 9.67 -7.67 24.68
N TYR A 542 10.27 -6.94 25.61
CA TYR A 542 11.01 -5.71 25.31
C TYR A 542 12.20 -5.96 24.39
N ASP A 543 12.28 -5.20 23.30
CA ASP A 543 13.35 -5.27 22.28
C ASP A 543 13.68 -6.70 21.84
N CYS A 544 12.61 -7.40 21.42
CA CYS A 544 12.66 -8.82 21.19
C CYS A 544 13.34 -9.24 19.87
N GLY A 545 13.86 -10.47 19.86
CA GLY A 545 14.28 -11.19 18.66
C GLY A 545 13.70 -12.59 18.65
N LEU A 546 13.07 -12.99 17.55
CA LEU A 546 12.36 -14.25 17.40
C LEU A 546 13.18 -15.26 16.58
N LEU A 547 13.20 -16.53 17.00
CA LEU A 547 13.86 -17.62 16.29
C LEU A 547 12.99 -18.88 16.27
N PHE A 548 12.81 -19.47 15.09
CA PHE A 548 12.26 -20.82 14.92
C PHE A 548 13.41 -21.82 14.73
N ASP A 549 13.50 -22.83 15.59
CA ASP A 549 14.55 -23.84 15.54
C ASP A 549 14.07 -25.20 16.06
N ASN A 550 14.20 -26.26 15.26
CA ASN A 550 13.80 -27.64 15.59
C ASN A 550 12.38 -27.76 16.18
N ASP A 551 11.38 -27.24 15.46
CA ASP A 551 9.96 -27.21 15.85
C ASP A 551 9.66 -26.42 17.13
N LYS A 552 10.62 -25.63 17.62
CA LYS A 552 10.47 -24.75 18.79
C LYS A 552 10.55 -23.30 18.39
N ILE A 553 9.89 -22.47 19.20
CA ILE A 553 9.85 -21.02 19.05
C ILE A 553 10.60 -20.44 20.24
N TYR A 554 11.59 -19.58 19.99
CA TYR A 554 12.35 -18.90 21.01
C TYR A 554 12.27 -17.40 20.83
N VAL A 555 12.22 -16.68 21.95
CA VAL A 555 12.34 -15.23 21.98
C VAL A 555 13.49 -14.82 22.90
N VAL A 556 14.39 -13.99 22.39
CA VAL A 556 15.33 -13.22 23.20
C VAL A 556 14.73 -11.85 23.49
N TYR A 557 14.86 -11.34 24.71
CA TYR A 557 14.28 -10.05 25.08
C TYR A 557 14.93 -9.48 26.35
N GLY A 558 14.68 -8.20 26.61
CA GLY A 558 15.08 -7.48 27.82
C GLY A 558 16.06 -6.34 27.57
N ILE A 559 16.30 -5.57 28.63
CA ILE A 559 17.28 -4.48 28.67
C ILE A 559 18.25 -4.74 29.82
N ASN A 560 19.56 -4.54 29.61
CA ASN A 560 20.66 -4.77 30.55
C ASN A 560 20.89 -6.23 30.97
N GLN A 561 19.83 -7.01 31.11
CA GLN A 561 19.82 -8.43 31.39
C GLN A 561 18.94 -9.09 30.34
N LEU A 562 19.56 -9.75 29.36
CA LEU A 562 18.85 -10.45 28.30
C LEU A 562 18.45 -11.84 28.77
N ARG A 563 17.24 -12.23 28.37
CA ARG A 563 16.64 -13.53 28.64
C ARG A 563 16.29 -14.23 27.34
N ILE A 564 16.32 -15.55 27.35
CA ILE A 564 15.69 -16.37 26.32
C ILE A 564 14.58 -17.21 26.96
N ALA A 565 13.41 -17.22 26.32
CA ALA A 565 12.30 -18.09 26.67
C ALA A 565 11.88 -18.95 25.48
N GLU A 566 11.31 -20.12 25.77
CA GLU A 566 10.60 -20.96 24.79
C GLU A 566 9.14 -20.52 24.77
N LEU A 567 8.57 -20.39 23.57
CA LEU A 567 7.17 -20.02 23.36
C LEU A 567 6.36 -21.23 22.90
N ASP A 568 5.08 -21.26 23.28
CA ASP A 568 4.11 -22.20 22.71
C ASP A 568 3.64 -21.77 21.31
N GLU A 569 2.76 -22.56 20.70
CA GLU A 569 2.18 -22.28 19.37
C GLU A 569 1.36 -20.98 19.33
N ASP A 570 0.94 -20.49 20.49
CA ASP A 570 0.19 -19.27 20.69
C ASP A 570 1.08 -18.06 20.98
N PHE A 571 2.41 -18.24 20.94
CA PHE A 571 3.44 -17.25 21.24
C PHE A 571 3.45 -16.77 22.70
N ASN A 572 2.83 -17.52 23.61
CA ASN A 572 2.95 -17.28 25.04
C ASN A 572 4.19 -17.96 25.58
N LYS A 573 4.79 -17.35 26.61
CA LYS A 573 5.97 -17.90 27.29
C LYS A 573 5.59 -19.20 28.00
N ILE A 574 6.29 -20.30 27.68
CA ILE A 574 6.11 -21.56 28.40
C ILE A 574 6.56 -21.36 29.86
N PRO A 575 5.72 -21.67 30.86
CA PRO A 575 6.05 -21.46 32.27
C PRO A 575 7.38 -22.11 32.67
N GLY A 576 8.28 -21.31 33.27
CA GLY A 576 9.60 -21.76 33.73
C GLY A 576 10.66 -21.95 32.64
N SER A 577 10.37 -21.58 31.39
CA SER A 577 11.32 -21.69 30.27
C SER A 577 12.32 -20.52 30.19
N ASP A 578 12.05 -19.39 30.84
CA ASP A 578 12.89 -18.20 30.76
C ASP A 578 14.20 -18.36 31.53
N LYS A 579 15.31 -18.01 30.86
CA LYS A 579 16.64 -18.05 31.46
C LYS A 579 17.38 -16.76 31.16
N ASP A 580 18.01 -16.21 32.19
CA ASP A 580 19.02 -15.16 32.06
C ASP A 580 20.21 -15.73 31.27
N VAL A 581 20.53 -15.15 30.12
CA VAL A 581 21.59 -15.65 29.22
C VAL A 581 22.77 -14.69 29.09
N VAL A 582 22.51 -13.38 29.11
CA VAL A 582 23.54 -12.34 28.95
C VAL A 582 23.23 -11.19 29.90
N LYS A 583 24.24 -10.77 30.65
CA LYS A 583 24.22 -9.52 31.40
C LYS A 583 25.18 -8.54 30.74
N TRP A 584 24.80 -7.27 30.70
CA TRP A 584 25.66 -6.20 30.20
C TRP A 584 27.07 -6.25 30.81
N SER A 585 28.09 -6.04 29.98
CA SER A 585 29.51 -6.13 30.36
C SER A 585 30.26 -4.81 30.17
N PHE A 586 29.86 -4.01 29.17
CA PHE A 586 30.50 -2.72 28.86
C PHE A 586 29.86 -1.55 29.60
N ARG A 587 28.54 -1.37 29.49
CA ARG A 587 27.74 -0.34 30.17
C ARG A 587 26.25 -0.70 30.18
N GLU A 588 25.43 0.06 30.89
CA GLU A 588 23.98 -0.05 30.77
C GLU A 588 23.48 0.38 29.37
N GLY A 589 22.28 -0.06 29.01
CA GLY A 589 21.63 0.11 27.71
C GLY A 589 21.80 -1.09 26.75
N LEU A 590 22.09 -2.30 27.24
CA LEU A 590 22.14 -3.48 26.37
C LEU A 590 20.71 -3.86 25.94
N GLU A 591 20.35 -3.66 24.66
CA GLU A 591 18.99 -3.83 24.12
C GLU A 591 18.99 -4.13 22.61
N GLY A 592 17.85 -3.94 21.92
CA GLY A 592 17.71 -4.07 20.47
C GLY A 592 18.04 -5.47 19.95
N SER A 593 17.55 -6.52 20.62
CA SER A 593 18.05 -7.88 20.40
C SER A 593 17.45 -8.54 19.15
N ARG A 594 18.29 -9.29 18.43
CA ARG A 594 17.91 -10.24 17.36
C ARG A 594 18.55 -11.59 17.61
N LEU A 595 17.84 -12.67 17.28
CA LEU A 595 18.28 -14.04 17.56
C LEU A 595 18.47 -14.80 16.25
N TYR A 596 19.65 -15.39 16.04
CA TYR A 596 19.97 -16.13 14.83
C TYR A 596 20.55 -17.51 15.14
N LYS A 597 20.32 -18.47 14.24
CA LYS A 597 21.09 -19.71 14.16
C LYS A 597 21.88 -19.71 12.85
N ILE A 598 23.21 -19.55 12.93
CA ILE A 598 24.09 -19.48 11.75
C ILE A 598 25.23 -20.49 11.92
N GLY A 599 25.26 -21.48 11.04
CA GLY A 599 26.15 -22.63 11.19
C GLY A 599 25.88 -23.37 12.50
N GLU A 600 26.93 -23.61 13.28
CA GLU A 600 26.81 -24.30 14.57
C GLU A 600 26.44 -23.39 15.75
N TYR A 601 26.42 -22.06 15.58
CA TYR A 601 26.25 -21.10 16.66
C TYR A 601 24.88 -20.43 16.68
N TYR A 602 24.34 -20.23 17.88
CA TYR A 602 23.30 -19.24 18.16
C TYR A 602 23.94 -17.89 18.40
N TYR A 603 23.35 -16.82 17.84
CA TYR A 603 23.82 -15.45 18.01
C TYR A 603 22.72 -14.57 18.61
N ILE A 604 23.09 -13.77 19.60
CA ILE A 604 22.28 -12.64 20.07
C ILE A 604 22.95 -11.38 19.53
N TYR A 605 22.31 -10.72 18.57
CA TYR A 605 22.80 -9.48 17.98
C TYR A 605 22.10 -8.31 18.67
N SER A 606 22.84 -7.40 19.29
CA SER A 606 22.29 -6.40 20.19
C SER A 606 23.09 -5.10 20.15
N THR A 607 22.52 -4.02 20.67
CA THR A 607 23.22 -2.74 20.82
C THR A 607 23.48 -2.42 22.29
N TYR A 608 24.46 -1.55 22.53
CA TYR A 608 24.57 -0.84 23.80
C TYR A 608 24.21 0.64 23.62
N GLY A 609 23.18 1.10 24.31
CA GLY A 609 22.72 2.50 24.39
C GLY A 609 21.98 2.98 23.15
N GLY A 610 21.50 4.23 23.19
CA GLY A 610 21.04 4.99 22.01
C GLY A 610 22.01 6.11 21.64
N TRP A 611 22.35 7.01 22.57
CA TRP A 611 23.42 8.00 22.36
C TRP A 611 24.35 8.19 23.58
N PRO A 612 25.69 8.05 23.41
CA PRO A 612 26.33 7.41 22.27
C PRO A 612 25.95 5.92 22.20
N ALA A 613 26.05 5.26 21.05
CA ALA A 613 25.73 3.83 20.84
C ALA A 613 26.80 3.07 20.04
N PHE A 614 26.80 1.74 20.20
CA PHE A 614 27.64 0.83 19.41
C PHE A 614 26.98 -0.54 19.27
N GLN A 615 27.33 -1.27 18.21
CA GLN A 615 26.81 -2.61 17.93
C GLN A 615 27.67 -3.69 18.58
N THR A 616 27.02 -4.71 19.16
CA THR A 616 27.65 -5.89 19.73
C THR A 616 27.01 -7.17 19.19
N VAL A 617 27.66 -8.30 19.42
CA VAL A 617 27.07 -9.62 19.20
C VAL A 617 27.60 -10.61 20.23
N PHE A 618 26.73 -11.54 20.60
CA PHE A 618 27.04 -12.66 21.44
C PHE A 618 26.89 -13.95 20.65
N ARG A 619 27.70 -14.98 20.93
CA ARG A 619 27.50 -16.30 20.33
C ARG A 619 27.64 -17.45 21.34
N SER A 620 26.94 -18.55 21.10
CA SER A 620 27.10 -19.81 21.83
C SER A 620 26.72 -21.02 20.97
N LYS A 621 27.18 -22.22 21.33
CA LYS A 621 26.71 -23.48 20.69
C LYS A 621 25.45 -24.03 21.35
N ASP A 622 25.10 -23.54 22.54
CA ASP A 622 23.86 -23.83 23.26
C ASP A 622 23.03 -22.53 23.31
N ILE A 623 21.73 -22.61 22.98
CA ILE A 623 20.84 -21.46 22.97
C ILE A 623 20.75 -20.78 24.35
N TYR A 624 20.98 -21.52 25.44
CA TYR A 624 21.00 -20.97 26.80
C TYR A 624 22.40 -20.57 27.29
N GLY A 625 23.41 -20.64 26.42
CA GLY A 625 24.77 -20.21 26.72
C GLY A 625 25.66 -21.27 27.37
N PRO A 626 26.82 -20.86 27.94
CA PRO A 626 27.25 -19.48 28.10
C PRO A 626 27.56 -18.82 26.75
N TYR A 627 27.34 -17.50 26.67
CA TYR A 627 27.60 -16.69 25.50
C TYR A 627 28.95 -15.97 25.60
N GLU A 628 29.72 -16.01 24.51
CA GLU A 628 30.89 -15.15 24.29
C GLU A 628 30.42 -13.82 23.67
N GLU A 629 31.08 -12.69 23.97
CA GLU A 629 30.72 -11.36 23.45
C GLU A 629 31.82 -10.76 22.58
N LYS A 630 31.45 -10.10 21.47
CA LYS A 630 32.33 -9.30 20.62
C LYS A 630 31.66 -7.98 20.25
N LYS A 631 32.33 -6.86 20.58
CA LYS A 631 31.99 -5.54 20.04
C LYS A 631 32.26 -5.53 18.52
N LEU A 632 31.28 -5.13 17.72
CA LEU A 632 31.35 -5.22 16.25
C LEU A 632 31.72 -3.90 15.58
N ILE A 633 31.01 -2.82 15.90
CA ILE A 633 31.29 -1.48 15.38
C ILE A 633 30.93 -0.44 16.44
N ASP A 634 31.81 0.55 16.59
CA ASP A 634 31.72 1.68 17.53
C ASP A 634 32.19 2.91 16.74
N ASP A 635 31.35 3.31 15.78
CA ASP A 635 31.66 4.31 14.76
C ASP A 635 30.39 5.07 14.38
N ASP A 636 30.45 6.40 14.47
CA ASP A 636 29.37 7.35 14.12
C ASP A 636 27.97 7.01 14.70
N ASN A 637 27.92 6.28 15.82
CA ASN A 637 26.69 5.77 16.43
C ASN A 637 25.84 4.93 15.46
N ILE A 638 26.51 4.21 14.56
CA ILE A 638 25.88 3.17 13.74
C ILE A 638 25.63 1.96 14.64
N HIS A 639 24.36 1.61 14.86
CA HIS A 639 23.96 0.56 15.78
C HIS A 639 22.55 0.06 15.47
N GLN A 640 22.19 -1.05 16.12
CA GLN A 640 20.87 -1.67 16.19
C GLN A 640 20.24 -1.99 14.83
N GLY A 641 19.98 -3.28 14.61
CA GLY A 641 19.31 -3.75 13.42
C GLY A 641 19.57 -5.22 13.15
N ALA A 642 19.69 -5.61 11.87
CA ALA A 642 19.62 -7.00 11.46
C ALA A 642 20.71 -7.44 10.48
N LEU A 643 21.19 -8.67 10.66
CA LEU A 643 22.06 -9.37 9.72
C LEU A 643 21.21 -10.02 8.62
N VAL A 644 21.68 -9.95 7.38
CA VAL A 644 21.01 -10.56 6.24
C VAL A 644 22.01 -11.12 5.22
N GLU A 645 21.67 -12.26 4.64
CA GLU A 645 22.46 -12.91 3.58
C GLU A 645 21.80 -12.72 2.22
N THR A 646 22.59 -12.43 1.18
CA THR A 646 22.11 -12.29 -0.18
C THR A 646 21.88 -13.62 -0.89
N GLN A 647 21.24 -13.59 -2.06
CA GLN A 647 21.05 -14.74 -2.93
C GLN A 647 22.37 -15.39 -3.36
N THR A 648 23.47 -14.65 -3.35
CA THR A 648 24.81 -15.12 -3.74
C THR A 648 25.67 -15.55 -2.55
N GLY A 649 25.16 -15.43 -1.32
CA GLY A 649 25.87 -15.79 -0.09
C GLY A 649 26.75 -14.68 0.50
N GLU A 650 26.65 -13.44 -0.01
CA GLU A 650 27.26 -12.29 0.69
C GLU A 650 26.46 -11.95 1.95
N TRP A 651 27.15 -11.55 3.02
CA TRP A 651 26.50 -11.09 4.24
C TRP A 651 26.58 -9.57 4.38
N TRP A 652 25.48 -8.99 4.84
CA TRP A 652 25.31 -7.56 5.07
C TRP A 652 24.59 -7.35 6.40
N THR A 653 24.64 -6.13 6.92
CA THR A 653 23.83 -5.73 8.08
C THR A 653 23.15 -4.41 7.80
N MET A 654 21.86 -4.33 8.09
CA MET A 654 21.10 -3.09 8.11
C MET A 654 21.04 -2.62 9.56
N LEU A 655 21.75 -1.53 9.86
CA LEU A 655 21.73 -0.83 11.13
C LEU A 655 20.98 0.49 10.97
N PHE A 656 20.94 1.35 11.97
CA PHE A 656 20.67 2.77 11.79
C PHE A 656 21.75 3.64 12.42
N TYR A 657 21.73 4.93 12.12
CA TYR A 657 22.47 5.93 12.89
C TYR A 657 21.57 7.11 13.26
N ASP A 658 21.87 7.75 14.39
CA ASP A 658 21.12 8.89 14.91
C ASP A 658 21.50 10.18 14.16
N LYS A 659 20.52 10.85 13.55
CA LYS A 659 20.71 12.08 12.77
C LYS A 659 19.95 13.29 13.31
N GLY A 660 19.96 13.42 14.63
CA GLY A 660 19.42 14.60 15.32
C GLY A 660 17.96 14.83 14.93
N ALA A 661 17.60 16.07 14.59
CA ALA A 661 16.21 16.49 14.33
C ALA A 661 15.42 15.58 13.39
N TYR A 662 16.06 14.92 12.45
CA TYR A 662 15.36 14.11 11.46
C TYR A 662 15.14 12.66 11.87
N GLY A 663 15.68 12.24 13.02
CA GLY A 663 15.51 10.89 13.55
C GLY A 663 16.63 9.93 13.17
N ARG A 664 16.28 8.68 12.91
CA ARG A 664 17.21 7.54 12.87
C ARG A 664 17.18 6.86 11.52
N PHE A 665 18.31 6.83 10.83
CA PHE A 665 18.35 6.52 9.39
C PHE A 665 18.97 5.15 9.12
N PRO A 666 18.32 4.29 8.31
CA PRO A 666 18.87 3.01 7.90
C PRO A 666 20.25 3.13 7.25
N ASN A 667 21.16 2.25 7.64
CA ASN A 667 22.56 2.27 7.29
C ASN A 667 23.05 0.86 6.98
N LEU A 668 23.35 0.61 5.71
CA LEU A 668 23.75 -0.70 5.20
C LEU A 668 25.27 -0.85 5.25
N GLN A 669 25.75 -1.92 5.87
CA GLN A 669 27.17 -2.19 6.03
C GLN A 669 27.53 -3.61 5.55
N PRO A 670 28.67 -3.79 4.84
CA PRO A 670 29.13 -5.11 4.44
C PRO A 670 29.56 -5.93 5.66
N VAL A 671 29.36 -7.25 5.62
CA VAL A 671 29.75 -8.17 6.69
C VAL A 671 30.66 -9.27 6.15
N LYS A 672 31.77 -9.51 6.85
CA LYS A 672 32.64 -10.67 6.61
C LYS A 672 32.63 -11.59 7.82
N TRP A 673 32.63 -12.90 7.59
CA TRP A 673 32.72 -13.89 8.67
C TRP A 673 34.16 -14.33 8.87
N VAL A 674 34.68 -14.16 10.08
CA VAL A 674 36.03 -14.57 10.48
C VAL A 674 35.93 -15.40 11.76
N ASP A 675 36.37 -16.64 11.72
CA ASP A 675 36.33 -17.59 12.85
C ASP A 675 34.95 -17.70 13.53
N GLY A 676 33.87 -17.61 12.75
CA GLY A 676 32.49 -17.63 13.24
C GLY A 676 32.04 -16.34 13.94
N TRP A 677 32.67 -15.20 13.66
CA TRP A 677 32.21 -13.88 14.08
C TRP A 677 31.93 -13.00 12.86
N PRO A 678 30.86 -12.19 12.88
CA PRO A 678 30.69 -11.15 11.88
C PRO A 678 31.68 -10.02 12.13
N GLU A 679 32.18 -9.41 11.06
CA GLU A 679 32.99 -8.20 11.06
C GLU A 679 32.32 -7.19 10.12
N ILE A 680 31.94 -6.03 10.67
CA ILE A 680 31.14 -5.01 9.99
C ILE A 680 32.03 -3.95 9.37
N GLY A 681 31.71 -3.54 8.15
CA GLY A 681 32.37 -2.44 7.44
C GLY A 681 33.77 -2.82 6.95
N GLU A 682 34.65 -1.82 6.85
CA GLU A 682 36.04 -2.01 6.45
C GLU A 682 36.99 -1.58 7.57
N ASN A 683 37.82 -2.53 8.04
CA ASN A 683 38.77 -2.30 9.13
C ASN A 683 38.12 -1.79 10.44
N GLY A 684 36.89 -2.25 10.73
CA GLY A 684 36.12 -1.85 11.92
C GLY A 684 35.48 -0.46 11.82
N LYS A 685 35.35 0.08 10.60
CA LYS A 685 34.72 1.37 10.32
C LYS A 685 33.58 1.23 9.33
N GLY A 686 32.53 2.03 9.53
CA GLY A 686 31.39 2.03 8.65
C GLY A 686 31.75 2.61 7.28
N VAL A 687 31.21 2.04 6.21
CA VAL A 687 31.35 2.59 4.86
C VAL A 687 30.30 3.68 4.62
N THR A 688 30.73 4.78 4.00
CA THR A 688 29.82 5.83 3.51
C THR A 688 29.33 5.50 2.11
N THR A 689 30.26 5.33 1.15
CA THR A 689 29.96 4.90 -0.22
C THR A 689 30.61 3.56 -0.48
N TYR A 690 29.87 2.62 -1.07
CA TYR A 690 30.36 1.27 -1.29
C TYR A 690 29.70 0.60 -2.50
N ARG A 691 30.24 -0.51 -2.99
CA ARG A 691 29.57 -1.30 -4.04
C ARG A 691 28.21 -1.78 -3.52
N LYS A 692 27.22 -1.90 -4.40
CA LYS A 692 25.93 -2.53 -4.06
C LYS A 692 26.13 -4.01 -3.68
N PRO A 693 25.25 -4.60 -2.85
CA PRO A 693 25.23 -6.04 -2.59
C PRO A 693 25.13 -6.87 -3.87
N ASP A 694 25.90 -7.96 -3.95
CA ASP A 694 25.74 -8.90 -5.06
C ASP A 694 24.51 -9.78 -4.81
N VAL A 695 23.44 -9.49 -5.54
CA VAL A 695 22.17 -10.24 -5.51
C VAL A 695 21.93 -11.05 -6.79
N GLY A 696 22.98 -11.23 -7.61
CA GLY A 696 22.96 -12.02 -8.85
C GLY A 696 22.33 -11.32 -10.06
N ARG A 697 21.72 -10.13 -9.89
CA ARG A 697 21.17 -9.29 -10.96
C ARG A 697 21.06 -7.83 -10.52
N GLU A 698 20.89 -6.94 -11.50
CA GLU A 698 20.62 -5.53 -11.26
C GLU A 698 19.11 -5.26 -11.23
N TYR A 699 18.70 -4.35 -10.35
CA TYR A 699 17.33 -3.87 -10.21
C TYR A 699 17.28 -2.35 -10.49
N PRO A 700 16.14 -1.83 -11.00
CA PRO A 700 15.96 -0.40 -11.24
C PRO A 700 16.12 0.42 -9.95
N ILE A 701 16.59 1.66 -10.10
CA ILE A 701 16.59 2.63 -9.02
C ILE A 701 15.15 2.89 -8.56
N LYS A 702 14.94 2.93 -7.25
CA LYS A 702 13.65 3.24 -6.64
C LYS A 702 13.78 4.36 -5.61
N SER A 703 12.73 5.14 -5.50
CA SER A 703 12.57 6.19 -4.49
C SER A 703 11.24 6.03 -3.78
N LEU A 704 11.22 6.37 -2.49
CA LEU A 704 9.98 6.40 -1.73
C LEU A 704 9.12 7.58 -2.20
N PRO A 705 7.80 7.39 -2.39
CA PRO A 705 6.90 8.47 -2.76
C PRO A 705 6.87 9.56 -1.67
N THR A 706 7.02 10.81 -2.11
CA THR A 706 6.97 12.00 -1.25
C THR A 706 5.85 12.97 -1.59
N ASN A 707 5.30 12.89 -2.81
CA ASN A 707 4.20 13.72 -3.29
C ASN A 707 2.87 12.92 -3.25
N ASP A 708 1.74 13.62 -3.15
CA ASP A 708 0.40 13.02 -3.20
C ASP A 708 -0.62 14.04 -3.74
N ASN A 709 -1.46 13.64 -4.69
CA ASN A 709 -2.56 14.45 -5.23
C ASN A 709 -3.95 13.96 -4.76
N PHE A 710 -3.99 13.00 -3.84
CA PHE A 710 -5.22 12.48 -3.24
C PHE A 710 -6.29 11.97 -4.24
N ARG A 711 -5.87 11.62 -5.46
CA ARG A 711 -6.75 11.04 -6.50
C ARG A 711 -6.93 9.54 -6.39
N HIS A 712 -6.22 8.89 -5.46
CA HIS A 712 -6.51 7.52 -5.08
C HIS A 712 -7.55 7.51 -3.95
N TYR A 713 -8.44 6.52 -3.89
CA TYR A 713 -9.48 6.41 -2.85
C TYR A 713 -8.93 5.96 -1.48
N LYS A 714 -7.63 5.63 -1.43
CA LYS A 714 -6.85 5.31 -0.23
C LYS A 714 -5.67 6.28 -0.12
N LEU A 715 -5.30 6.64 1.09
CA LEU A 715 -4.08 7.41 1.35
C LEU A 715 -2.84 6.61 0.93
N GLY A 716 -1.86 7.29 0.36
CA GLY A 716 -0.56 6.69 0.07
C GLY A 716 0.15 6.18 1.34
N LEU A 717 0.95 5.12 1.19
CA LEU A 717 1.63 4.43 2.30
C LEU A 717 2.67 5.29 3.05
N GLN A 718 3.05 6.43 2.49
CA GLN A 718 3.92 7.42 3.12
C GLN A 718 3.26 8.16 4.29
N TRP A 719 1.93 8.14 4.34
CA TRP A 719 1.16 8.86 5.35
C TRP A 719 0.92 8.02 6.60
N GLY A 720 0.97 8.69 7.74
CA GLY A 720 0.51 8.14 9.01
C GLY A 720 -0.11 9.23 9.87
N TRP A 721 -1.22 8.92 10.52
CA TRP A 721 -1.91 9.78 11.45
C TRP A 721 -1.13 9.87 12.76
N ASN A 722 -1.03 11.07 13.30
CA ASN A 722 -0.62 11.26 14.69
C ASN A 722 -1.74 10.74 15.60
N HIS A 723 -1.51 9.58 16.23
CA HIS A 723 -2.52 8.83 16.99
C HIS A 723 -3.62 8.22 16.08
N ASN A 724 -4.60 7.53 16.66
CA ASN A 724 -5.72 6.99 15.91
C ASN A 724 -6.54 8.13 15.30
N ALA A 725 -6.79 8.08 13.99
CA ALA A 725 -7.66 9.03 13.31
C ALA A 725 -9.13 8.71 13.52
N ASP A 726 -9.93 9.76 13.71
CA ASP A 726 -11.38 9.70 13.62
C ASP A 726 -11.80 9.64 12.15
N ARG A 727 -12.09 8.41 11.68
CA ARG A 727 -12.51 8.13 10.29
C ARG A 727 -13.77 8.89 9.86
N SER A 728 -14.62 9.32 10.79
CA SER A 728 -15.82 10.12 10.49
C SER A 728 -15.51 11.59 10.15
N LYS A 729 -14.25 12.02 10.31
CA LYS A 729 -13.81 13.42 10.17
C LYS A 729 -12.78 13.63 9.07
N TRP A 730 -12.62 12.67 8.17
CA TRP A 730 -11.84 12.86 6.95
C TRP A 730 -12.38 11.98 5.80
N SER A 731 -12.17 12.42 4.56
CA SER A 731 -12.63 11.69 3.37
C SER A 731 -11.74 11.97 2.16
N LEU A 732 -11.61 10.96 1.29
CA LEU A 732 -11.07 11.08 -0.08
C LEU A 732 -12.18 11.00 -1.13
N THR A 733 -13.40 10.61 -0.74
CA THR A 733 -14.48 10.29 -1.67
C THR A 733 -15.60 11.33 -1.71
N GLU A 734 -15.73 12.17 -0.67
CA GLU A 734 -16.72 13.24 -0.64
C GLU A 734 -16.41 14.38 -1.63
N HIS A 735 -15.13 14.61 -1.89
CA HIS A 735 -14.63 15.49 -2.92
C HIS A 735 -13.48 14.75 -3.61
N ALA A 736 -13.82 13.99 -4.66
CA ALA A 736 -12.85 13.12 -5.34
C ALA A 736 -11.63 13.93 -5.82
N GLY A 737 -10.43 13.42 -5.54
CA GLY A 737 -9.17 14.11 -5.83
C GLY A 737 -8.69 15.05 -4.71
N TYR A 738 -9.40 15.11 -3.59
CA TYR A 738 -9.05 15.95 -2.45
C TYR A 738 -9.09 15.15 -1.15
N LEU A 739 -8.16 15.43 -0.25
CA LEU A 739 -8.28 15.07 1.16
C LEU A 739 -9.12 16.12 1.89
N ARG A 740 -10.36 15.77 2.23
CA ARG A 740 -11.19 16.58 3.13
C ARG A 740 -10.86 16.30 4.59
N LEU A 741 -10.62 17.36 5.37
CA LEU A 741 -10.43 17.30 6.82
C LEU A 741 -11.47 18.15 7.55
N TYR A 742 -12.40 17.51 8.25
CA TYR A 742 -13.30 18.19 9.19
C TYR A 742 -12.59 18.49 10.51
N THR A 743 -13.03 19.53 11.21
CA THR A 743 -12.59 19.72 12.60
C THR A 743 -13.08 18.59 13.49
N ALA A 744 -12.14 17.77 13.98
CA ALA A 744 -12.45 16.54 14.71
C ALA A 744 -12.68 16.77 16.21
N ASN A 745 -12.01 17.75 16.81
CA ASN A 745 -12.18 18.11 18.22
C ASN A 745 -11.93 19.60 18.49
N VAL A 746 -12.45 20.09 19.62
CA VAL A 746 -12.15 21.43 20.13
C VAL A 746 -10.91 21.36 21.01
N THR A 747 -9.86 22.10 20.66
CA THR A 747 -8.58 22.13 21.37
C THR A 747 -7.85 23.47 21.21
N ASP A 748 -6.86 23.72 22.07
CA ASP A 748 -6.06 24.95 22.11
C ASP A 748 -4.68 24.82 21.43
N SER A 749 -4.34 23.62 20.98
CA SER A 749 -3.00 23.25 20.51
C SER A 749 -3.02 22.04 19.56
N LEU A 750 -2.07 22.02 18.61
CA LEU A 750 -1.96 21.02 17.55
C LEU A 750 -1.66 19.61 18.07
N HIS A 751 -0.81 19.45 19.09
CA HIS A 751 -0.46 18.12 19.61
C HIS A 751 -1.64 17.37 20.27
N LYS A 752 -2.77 18.05 20.50
CA LYS A 752 -4.02 17.46 20.98
C LYS A 752 -5.09 17.36 19.88
N ALA A 753 -4.78 17.82 18.66
CA ALA A 753 -5.71 17.77 17.54
C ALA A 753 -5.70 16.37 16.94
N LYS A 754 -6.89 15.75 16.88
CA LYS A 754 -7.10 14.51 16.13
C LYS A 754 -6.94 14.79 14.63
N ASN A 755 -6.78 13.72 13.84
CA ASN A 755 -6.67 13.79 12.38
C ASN A 755 -5.57 14.74 11.88
N THR A 756 -4.44 14.79 12.59
CA THR A 756 -3.21 15.39 12.07
C THR A 756 -2.50 14.34 11.22
N LEU A 757 -2.51 14.51 9.90
CA LEU A 757 -1.88 13.60 8.94
C LEU A 757 -0.40 13.93 8.82
N THR A 758 0.49 12.95 8.96
CA THR A 758 1.94 13.18 9.00
C THR A 758 2.70 12.36 7.98
N GLN A 759 3.81 12.92 7.50
CA GLN A 759 4.78 12.25 6.64
C GLN A 759 6.20 12.55 7.12
N ARG A 760 7.09 11.55 6.99
CA ARG A 760 8.52 11.71 7.26
C ARG A 760 9.11 12.79 6.34
N ILE A 761 9.95 13.67 6.88
CA ILE A 761 10.77 14.57 6.06
C ILE A 761 11.93 13.76 5.51
N LEU A 762 12.00 13.60 4.18
CA LEU A 762 13.13 12.97 3.51
C LEU A 762 14.16 14.02 3.09
N GLY A 763 15.44 13.64 3.19
CA GLY A 763 16.56 14.44 2.70
C GLY A 763 16.95 14.07 1.27
N TYR A 764 17.56 15.01 0.58
CA TYR A 764 18.00 14.86 -0.80
C TYR A 764 19.51 15.06 -0.84
N PRO A 765 20.33 14.03 -1.12
CA PRO A 765 21.78 14.14 -1.06
C PRO A 765 22.37 15.28 -1.91
N GLN A 766 21.69 15.65 -3.00
CA GLN A 766 22.08 16.75 -3.88
C GLN A 766 21.65 18.14 -3.40
N ASP A 767 20.73 18.21 -2.42
CA ASP A 767 20.27 19.46 -1.81
C ASP A 767 19.83 19.22 -0.35
N LEU A 768 20.78 19.40 0.56
CA LEU A 768 20.56 19.32 2.01
C LEU A 768 20.00 20.63 2.60
N GLU A 769 19.84 21.67 1.79
CA GLU A 769 19.32 22.96 2.25
C GLU A 769 17.80 23.03 2.17
N HIS A 770 17.21 22.31 1.22
CA HIS A 770 15.80 22.40 0.92
C HIS A 770 15.14 21.01 0.86
N SER A 771 14.47 20.63 1.94
CA SER A 771 13.42 19.61 1.91
C SER A 771 12.08 20.33 2.00
N TYR A 772 11.36 20.39 0.88
CA TYR A 772 10.08 21.09 0.79
C TYR A 772 8.93 20.21 1.27
N GLY A 773 7.95 20.82 1.91
CA GLY A 773 6.59 20.32 2.03
C GLY A 773 5.65 21.47 1.69
N THR A 774 4.82 21.31 0.67
CA THR A 774 3.90 22.33 0.19
C THR A 774 2.51 21.73 0.05
N VAL A 775 1.48 22.41 0.55
CA VAL A 775 0.08 22.03 0.33
C VAL A 775 -0.66 23.11 -0.43
N ARG A 776 -1.57 22.70 -1.32
CA ARG A 776 -2.68 23.54 -1.81
C ARG A 776 -3.93 23.20 -1.01
N MET A 777 -4.52 24.21 -0.37
CA MET A 777 -5.63 24.02 0.56
C MET A 777 -6.78 24.99 0.24
N GLU A 778 -7.98 24.44 0.13
CA GLU A 778 -9.23 25.19 0.09
C GLU A 778 -9.73 25.46 1.51
N ILE A 779 -9.86 26.74 1.84
CA ILE A 779 -10.19 27.23 3.19
C ILE A 779 -11.59 27.85 3.23
N GLY A 780 -12.41 27.59 2.22
CA GLY A 780 -13.73 28.20 2.03
C GLY A 780 -14.68 28.02 3.20
N GLU A 781 -14.65 26.81 3.75
CA GLU A 781 -15.68 26.25 4.62
C GLU A 781 -15.25 26.19 6.10
N MET A 782 -14.14 26.88 6.42
CA MET A 782 -13.70 27.08 7.80
C MET A 782 -14.69 27.95 8.58
N GLN A 783 -14.94 27.59 9.84
CA GLN A 783 -15.84 28.27 10.77
C GLN A 783 -15.08 28.99 11.88
N GLU A 784 -15.78 29.81 12.69
CA GLU A 784 -15.18 30.57 13.78
C GLU A 784 -14.35 29.69 14.71
N GLY A 785 -13.09 30.07 14.92
CA GLY A 785 -12.16 29.32 15.75
C GLY A 785 -11.46 28.14 15.06
N ASP A 786 -11.78 27.81 13.80
CA ASP A 786 -11.03 26.77 13.08
C ASP A 786 -9.59 27.21 12.82
N VAL A 787 -8.67 26.26 12.88
CA VAL A 787 -7.24 26.41 12.59
C VAL A 787 -6.81 25.26 11.69
N ALA A 788 -6.37 25.58 10.47
CA ALA A 788 -5.90 24.60 9.51
C ALA A 788 -4.58 25.02 8.88
N GLY A 789 -3.70 24.07 8.55
CA GLY A 789 -2.44 24.42 7.89
C GLY A 789 -1.43 23.29 7.77
N LEU A 790 -0.16 23.70 7.65
CA LEU A 790 1.01 22.84 7.49
C LEU A 790 2.01 23.08 8.63
N ALA A 791 2.43 22.00 9.28
CA ALA A 791 3.34 22.02 10.41
C ALA A 791 4.62 21.23 10.12
N VAL A 792 5.68 21.58 10.87
CA VAL A 792 6.80 20.69 11.16
C VAL A 792 6.64 20.25 12.61
N PHE A 793 6.33 18.96 12.81
CA PHE A 793 5.85 18.40 14.07
C PHE A 793 6.93 17.57 14.78
N GLN A 794 7.28 18.01 16.00
CA GLN A 794 8.10 17.35 17.03
C GLN A 794 7.91 18.16 18.34
N ASP A 795 8.71 17.94 19.39
CA ASP A 795 8.83 18.83 20.55
C ASP A 795 10.13 19.68 20.49
N PRO A 796 10.04 21.00 20.25
CA PRO A 796 8.84 21.78 19.93
C PRO A 796 8.41 21.64 18.47
N TYR A 797 7.16 22.01 18.17
CA TYR A 797 6.65 22.12 16.80
C TYR A 797 6.44 23.58 16.39
N ALA A 798 6.33 23.79 15.09
CA ALA A 798 5.85 25.03 14.50
C ALA A 798 4.92 24.78 13.32
N PHE A 799 4.00 25.69 13.05
CA PHE A 799 3.15 25.64 11.87
C PHE A 799 2.86 27.01 11.29
N ILE A 800 2.56 27.00 9.99
CA ILE A 800 1.89 28.09 9.29
C ILE A 800 0.50 27.62 8.87
N GLY A 801 -0.50 28.50 8.98
CA GLY A 801 -1.88 28.14 8.68
C GLY A 801 -2.81 29.32 8.61
N VAL A 802 -4.10 29.02 8.56
CA VAL A 802 -5.20 29.98 8.62
C VAL A 802 -6.01 29.72 9.87
N LYS A 803 -6.42 30.79 10.55
CA LYS A 803 -7.32 30.76 11.71
C LYS A 803 -8.49 31.70 11.49
N VAL A 804 -9.70 31.26 11.79
CA VAL A 804 -10.87 32.15 11.73
C VAL A 804 -11.02 32.88 13.06
N ILE A 805 -10.95 34.21 13.01
CA ILE A 805 -11.05 35.11 14.17
C ILE A 805 -12.04 36.21 13.84
N ASP A 806 -13.08 36.37 14.67
CA ASP A 806 -14.12 37.38 14.49
C ASP A 806 -14.78 37.31 13.09
N GLY A 807 -14.99 36.09 12.60
CA GLY A 807 -15.54 35.78 11.28
C GLY A 807 -14.58 36.02 10.11
N GLN A 808 -13.30 36.31 10.37
CA GLN A 808 -12.30 36.58 9.33
C GLN A 808 -11.18 35.54 9.32
N LYS A 809 -10.87 34.99 8.15
CA LYS A 809 -9.73 34.09 7.92
C LYS A 809 -8.43 34.91 8.02
N ARG A 810 -7.56 34.57 8.97
CA ARG A 810 -6.28 35.24 9.24
C ARG A 810 -5.14 34.26 9.07
N LEU A 811 -4.06 34.69 8.42
CA LEU A 811 -2.81 33.93 8.43
C LEU A 811 -2.28 33.83 9.87
N VAL A 812 -1.75 32.67 10.26
CA VAL A 812 -1.14 32.46 11.58
C VAL A 812 0.16 31.67 11.48
N TYR A 813 1.10 32.01 12.34
CA TYR A 813 2.31 31.24 12.60
C TYR A 813 2.37 30.95 14.09
N THR A 814 2.55 29.68 14.46
CA THR A 814 2.57 29.27 15.86
C THR A 814 3.75 28.37 16.16
N THR A 815 4.39 28.58 17.30
CA THR A 815 5.36 27.65 17.89
C THR A 815 4.90 27.25 19.29
N ALA A 816 5.04 25.97 19.64
CA ALA A 816 4.70 25.48 20.96
C ALA A 816 5.49 24.22 21.32
N PRO A 817 5.78 24.00 22.62
CA PRO A 817 6.22 22.70 23.09
C PRO A 817 5.06 21.68 23.08
N VAL A 818 5.40 20.39 23.12
CA VAL A 818 4.42 19.31 23.34
C VAL A 818 4.23 19.07 24.83
N VAL A 819 5.31 18.87 25.59
CA VAL A 819 5.22 18.48 27.01
C VAL A 819 5.49 19.65 27.98
N SER A 820 6.33 20.61 27.58
CA SER A 820 6.71 21.73 28.47
C SER A 820 5.55 22.67 28.75
N SER A 821 5.51 23.23 29.96
CA SER A 821 4.56 24.31 30.33
C SER A 821 4.94 25.68 29.75
N ALA A 822 5.94 25.75 28.87
CA ALA A 822 6.30 27.00 28.20
C ALA A 822 5.13 27.48 27.34
N ALA A 823 4.89 28.80 27.36
CA ALA A 823 3.78 29.38 26.63
C ALA A 823 3.93 29.20 25.11
N LYS A 824 2.82 28.88 24.42
CA LYS A 824 2.76 28.96 22.97
C LYS A 824 3.03 30.39 22.50
N SER A 825 3.75 30.54 21.39
CA SER A 825 3.92 31.80 20.67
C SER A 825 3.03 31.76 19.42
N GLU A 826 2.16 32.74 19.24
CA GLU A 826 1.27 32.85 18.09
C GLU A 826 1.44 34.25 17.47
N GLN A 827 1.75 34.30 16.19
CA GLN A 827 1.78 35.51 15.37
C GLN A 827 0.55 35.50 14.46
N ILE A 828 -0.22 36.58 14.48
CA ILE A 828 -1.41 36.76 13.63
C ILE A 828 -1.05 37.71 12.51
N GLY A 829 -1.24 37.25 11.27
CA GLY A 829 -0.93 37.95 10.04
C GLY A 829 -2.15 38.64 9.42
N GLU A 830 -2.07 38.85 8.11
CA GLU A 830 -3.09 39.54 7.33
C GLU A 830 -4.37 38.69 7.14
N VAL A 831 -5.41 39.35 6.65
CA VAL A 831 -6.67 38.69 6.25
C VAL A 831 -6.43 37.94 4.94
N VAL A 832 -6.82 36.66 4.87
CA VAL A 832 -6.82 35.90 3.62
C VAL A 832 -8.21 36.01 3.01
N THR A 833 -8.32 36.62 1.83
CA THR A 833 -9.61 36.85 1.14
C THR A 833 -9.92 35.80 0.08
N GLU A 834 -8.90 35.11 -0.38
CA GLU A 834 -8.91 34.02 -1.33
C GLU A 834 -9.50 32.76 -0.68
N GLN A 835 -10.11 31.90 -1.50
CA GLN A 835 -10.64 30.61 -1.03
C GLN A 835 -9.57 29.51 -1.02
N VAL A 836 -8.45 29.73 -1.71
CA VAL A 836 -7.34 28.80 -1.83
C VAL A 836 -6.08 29.46 -1.30
N ILE A 837 -5.28 28.71 -0.57
CA ILE A 837 -3.97 29.13 -0.08
C ILE A 837 -2.95 28.01 -0.28
N TYR A 838 -1.72 28.40 -0.55
CA TYR A 838 -0.57 27.50 -0.61
C TYR A 838 0.28 27.72 0.63
N LEU A 839 0.57 26.66 1.38
CA LEU A 839 1.37 26.71 2.59
C LEU A 839 2.61 25.84 2.41
N ARG A 840 3.78 26.38 2.72
CA ARG A 840 5.06 25.73 2.49
C ARG A 840 5.93 25.76 3.74
N ALA A 841 6.50 24.62 4.08
CA ALA A 841 7.59 24.47 5.03
C ALA A 841 8.84 23.98 4.31
N ILE A 842 9.99 24.54 4.64
CA ILE A 842 11.30 24.13 4.10
C ILE A 842 12.17 23.71 5.28
N ALA A 843 12.48 22.42 5.37
CA ALA A 843 13.40 21.88 6.36
C ALA A 843 14.82 21.82 5.79
N ASN A 844 15.79 22.29 6.56
CA ASN A 844 17.18 22.38 6.16
C ASN A 844 18.04 21.40 6.97
N TYR A 845 18.58 20.37 6.31
CA TYR A 845 19.37 19.30 6.94
C TYR A 845 20.70 19.81 7.49
N ASN A 846 21.30 20.80 6.84
CA ASN A 846 22.58 21.39 7.29
C ASN A 846 22.48 22.13 8.62
N THR A 847 21.33 22.77 8.89
CA THR A 847 21.16 23.66 10.06
C THR A 847 20.18 23.14 11.10
N SER A 848 19.41 22.08 10.80
CA SER A 848 18.28 21.62 11.62
C SER A 848 17.28 22.74 11.91
N ARG A 849 16.97 23.55 10.88
CA ARG A 849 15.97 24.62 10.97
C ARG A 849 14.88 24.43 9.92
N ALA A 850 13.65 24.78 10.27
CA ALA A 850 12.53 24.84 9.34
C ALA A 850 12.01 26.27 9.18
N SER A 851 11.77 26.68 7.93
CA SER A 851 11.27 28.00 7.56
C SER A 851 9.89 27.87 6.91
N PHE A 852 8.99 28.85 7.14
CA PHE A 852 7.59 28.77 6.71
C PHE A 852 7.19 29.91 5.79
N TYR A 853 6.40 29.57 4.78
CA TYR A 853 6.00 30.46 3.68
C TYR A 853 4.56 30.21 3.28
N TYR A 854 3.90 31.25 2.76
CA TYR A 854 2.59 31.13 2.13
C TYR A 854 2.60 31.75 0.72
N SER A 855 1.66 31.35 -0.11
CA SER A 855 1.38 31.95 -1.41
C SER A 855 -0.12 31.96 -1.69
N LEU A 856 -0.57 32.93 -2.49
CA LEU A 856 -1.95 33.06 -2.97
C LEU A 856 -2.06 32.78 -4.49
N ASP A 857 -0.92 32.64 -5.18
CA ASP A 857 -0.84 32.47 -6.63
C ASP A 857 -0.01 31.24 -7.07
N ASN A 858 0.49 30.46 -6.10
CA ASN A 858 1.44 29.35 -6.27
C ASN A 858 2.78 29.73 -6.96
N LYS A 859 3.07 31.02 -7.11
CA LYS A 859 4.27 31.51 -7.82
C LYS A 859 5.17 32.30 -6.89
N THR A 860 4.58 33.16 -6.07
CA THR A 860 5.30 34.03 -5.14
C THR A 860 5.09 33.53 -3.71
N TYR A 861 6.14 32.97 -3.10
CA TYR A 861 6.12 32.49 -1.72
C TYR A 861 6.72 33.53 -0.76
N THR A 862 5.90 33.98 0.19
CA THR A 862 6.28 34.98 1.20
C THR A 862 6.54 34.30 2.54
N LYS A 863 7.71 34.55 3.13
CA LYS A 863 8.06 34.04 4.46
C LYS A 863 7.14 34.65 5.52
N PHE A 864 6.62 33.82 6.43
CA PHE A 864 5.83 34.28 7.56
C PHE A 864 6.17 33.49 8.82
N GLY A 865 6.50 34.18 9.91
CA GLY A 865 7.01 33.57 11.13
C GLY A 865 8.53 33.50 11.22
N ASP A 866 8.99 33.11 12.41
CA ASP A 866 10.40 32.82 12.68
C ASP A 866 10.78 31.42 12.18
N ASP A 867 12.08 31.11 12.13
CA ASP A 867 12.50 29.73 11.85
C ASP A 867 12.32 28.86 13.10
N LEU A 868 11.80 27.65 12.93
CA LEU A 868 11.81 26.62 13.96
C LEU A 868 13.22 26.04 14.07
N ASN A 869 13.82 26.08 15.26
CA ASN A 869 14.99 25.27 15.57
C ASN A 869 14.53 23.84 15.86
N MET A 870 14.58 22.98 14.85
CA MET A 870 14.13 21.60 14.97
C MET A 870 15.03 20.85 15.94
N LYS A 871 14.41 19.98 16.73
CA LYS A 871 15.09 19.11 17.69
C LYS A 871 14.65 17.67 17.47
N TYR A 872 15.34 16.75 18.12
CA TYR A 872 14.84 15.41 18.37
C TYR A 872 14.71 15.25 19.88
N ASP A 873 13.49 15.08 20.36
CA ASP A 873 13.19 14.98 21.79
C ASP A 873 12.52 13.64 22.08
N LEU A 874 12.94 13.00 23.16
CA LEU A 874 12.44 11.68 23.57
C LEU A 874 11.02 11.77 24.13
N THR A 875 10.48 12.96 24.39
CA THR A 875 9.05 13.13 24.73
C THR A 875 8.13 12.70 23.60
N VAL A 876 8.61 12.75 22.35
CA VAL A 876 7.90 12.32 21.14
C VAL A 876 8.61 11.11 20.52
N PHE A 877 9.95 11.10 20.52
CA PHE A 877 10.85 10.02 20.07
C PHE A 877 10.86 9.75 18.55
N THR A 878 9.97 10.32 17.74
CA THR A 878 10.12 10.27 16.27
C THR A 878 10.89 11.49 15.73
N GLY A 879 11.49 11.36 14.54
CA GLY A 879 12.02 12.49 13.78
C GLY A 879 10.94 13.53 13.45
N ASN A 880 11.36 14.75 13.08
CA ASN A 880 10.44 15.79 12.61
C ASN A 880 9.68 15.32 11.38
N LYS A 881 8.38 15.66 11.33
CA LYS A 881 7.47 15.28 10.24
C LYS A 881 6.78 16.51 9.67
N PHE A 882 6.51 16.49 8.37
CA PHE A 882 5.47 17.37 7.83
C PHE A 882 4.12 16.90 8.35
N ALA A 883 3.25 17.85 8.69
CA ALA A 883 1.94 17.53 9.24
C ALA A 883 0.85 18.46 8.71
N ILE A 884 -0.19 17.87 8.11
CA ILE A 884 -1.38 18.55 7.60
C ILE A 884 -2.48 18.39 8.66
N PHE A 885 -3.16 19.48 9.02
CA PHE A 885 -4.13 19.44 10.12
C PHE A 885 -5.30 20.41 9.92
N ASN A 886 -6.40 20.11 10.63
CA ASN A 886 -7.52 21.02 10.86
C ASN A 886 -8.15 20.73 12.23
N TYR A 887 -8.27 21.74 13.10
CA TYR A 887 -8.95 21.63 14.40
C TYR A 887 -9.71 22.90 14.77
N ALA A 888 -10.64 22.80 15.73
CA ALA A 888 -11.42 23.94 16.19
C ALA A 888 -10.92 24.44 17.56
N THR A 889 -10.98 25.75 17.82
CA THR A 889 -10.79 26.33 19.16
C THR A 889 -12.09 26.73 19.85
N VAL A 890 -13.21 26.78 19.11
CA VAL A 890 -14.52 27.21 19.62
C VAL A 890 -15.54 26.08 19.54
N GLN A 891 -15.86 25.64 18.33
CA GLN A 891 -16.81 24.55 18.08
C GLN A 891 -16.41 23.80 16.81
N THR A 892 -16.71 22.51 16.72
CA THR A 892 -16.49 21.75 15.49
C THR A 892 -17.57 22.05 14.45
N GLY A 893 -17.28 21.77 13.18
CA GLY A 893 -18.25 21.85 12.08
C GLY A 893 -17.69 22.32 10.74
N GLY A 894 -16.60 23.09 10.73
CA GLY A 894 -15.92 23.48 9.49
C GLY A 894 -14.97 22.42 8.97
N TYR A 895 -14.54 22.61 7.71
CA TYR A 895 -13.60 21.72 7.03
C TYR A 895 -12.69 22.48 6.07
N VAL A 896 -11.63 21.80 5.65
CA VAL A 896 -10.75 22.20 4.55
C VAL A 896 -10.60 21.03 3.58
N ASP A 897 -10.39 21.35 2.30
CA ASP A 897 -10.04 20.37 1.27
C ASP A 897 -8.60 20.59 0.85
N VAL A 898 -7.78 19.55 0.93
CA VAL A 898 -6.38 19.57 0.51
C VAL A 898 -6.29 18.86 -0.82
N ASP A 899 -5.91 19.61 -1.85
CA ASP A 899 -5.84 19.13 -3.23
C ASP A 899 -4.61 18.25 -3.45
N TRP A 900 -3.46 18.75 -3.00
CA TRP A 900 -2.21 18.01 -3.11
C TRP A 900 -1.21 18.43 -2.04
N PHE A 901 -0.27 17.51 -1.76
CA PHE A 901 0.96 17.74 -1.05
C PHE A 901 2.15 17.46 -1.98
N SER A 902 3.12 18.37 -2.03
CA SER A 902 4.32 18.20 -2.85
C SER A 902 5.61 18.60 -2.14
N THR A 903 6.67 17.85 -2.46
CA THR A 903 8.06 18.14 -2.10
C THR A 903 8.87 18.76 -3.24
N GLU A 904 8.24 19.04 -4.39
CA GLU A 904 8.89 19.77 -5.47
C GLU A 904 9.04 21.26 -5.11
N PRO A 905 10.14 21.92 -5.51
CA PRO A 905 10.34 23.35 -5.29
C PRO A 905 9.30 24.21 -6.03
N GLU A 906 8.91 23.77 -7.23
CA GLU A 906 7.83 24.31 -8.04
C GLU A 906 6.91 23.13 -8.41
N PHE A 907 5.61 23.28 -8.18
CA PHE A 907 4.65 22.21 -8.45
C PHE A 907 3.45 22.78 -9.19
N ASP A 908 3.23 22.27 -10.39
CA ASP A 908 2.01 22.44 -11.18
C ASP A 908 1.39 21.05 -11.34
N GLU A 909 0.20 20.86 -10.79
CA GLU A 909 -0.46 19.56 -10.81
C GLU A 909 -0.71 19.08 -12.25
N ALA A 910 -1.10 19.99 -13.15
CA ALA A 910 -1.40 19.66 -14.54
C ALA A 910 -0.15 19.26 -15.35
N PHE A 911 1.05 19.50 -14.80
CA PHE A 911 2.31 19.06 -15.39
C PHE A 911 2.57 17.56 -15.12
N TYR A 912 2.27 17.10 -13.89
CA TYR A 912 2.53 15.72 -13.44
C TYR A 912 1.32 14.79 -13.60
N PHE A 913 0.11 15.34 -13.61
CA PHE A 913 -1.13 14.58 -13.59
C PHE A 913 -2.10 15.05 -14.68
N ASP A 914 -2.88 14.10 -15.20
CA ASP A 914 -3.93 14.34 -16.18
C ASP A 914 -5.14 15.08 -15.56
N ASP A 915 -5.56 16.21 -16.09
CA ASP A 915 -6.71 16.97 -15.57
C ASP A 915 -8.07 16.32 -15.86
N SER A 916 -8.09 15.21 -16.61
CA SER A 916 -9.29 14.43 -16.94
C SER A 916 -9.79 13.49 -15.82
N PHE A 917 -9.32 13.64 -14.58
CA PHE A 917 -9.75 12.77 -13.48
C PHE A 917 -11.27 12.87 -13.25
N GLU A 918 -12.01 11.83 -13.65
CA GLU A 918 -13.47 11.76 -13.55
C GLU A 918 -13.97 11.20 -12.20
N GLY A 919 -13.05 10.90 -11.27
CA GLY A 919 -13.37 10.27 -9.98
C GLY A 919 -13.10 8.76 -9.96
N TYR A 920 -13.79 8.06 -9.06
CA TYR A 920 -13.61 6.64 -8.81
C TYR A 920 -14.65 5.79 -9.56
N SER A 921 -14.33 4.52 -9.85
CA SER A 921 -15.29 3.60 -10.46
C SER A 921 -16.48 3.34 -9.53
N GLU A 922 -17.67 3.05 -10.09
CA GLU A 922 -18.84 2.67 -9.29
C GLU A 922 -18.55 1.47 -8.38
N GLU A 923 -17.79 0.50 -8.87
CA GLU A 923 -17.37 -0.69 -8.10
C GLU A 923 -16.54 -0.32 -6.86
N SER A 924 -15.60 0.62 -7.00
CA SER A 924 -14.78 1.10 -5.87
C SER A 924 -15.55 1.94 -4.85
N LEU A 925 -16.78 2.36 -5.14
CA LEU A 925 -17.61 3.14 -4.20
C LEU A 925 -18.81 2.37 -3.65
N THR A 926 -19.12 1.20 -4.22
CA THR A 926 -20.28 0.39 -3.85
C THR A 926 -19.96 -0.47 -2.65
N LEU A 927 -20.57 -0.17 -1.50
CA LEU A 927 -20.46 -0.97 -0.28
C LEU A 927 -21.32 -2.24 -0.39
N THR A 928 -20.66 -3.40 -0.37
CA THR A 928 -21.33 -4.70 -0.53
C THR A 928 -21.62 -5.39 0.79
N GLU A 929 -20.73 -5.29 1.78
CA GLU A 929 -20.83 -6.03 3.04
C GLU A 929 -20.12 -5.30 4.19
N LEU A 930 -20.55 -5.57 5.43
CA LEU A 930 -19.79 -5.25 6.65
C LEU A 930 -19.33 -6.54 7.34
N THR A 931 -18.11 -6.52 7.84
CA THR A 931 -17.55 -7.60 8.66
C THR A 931 -16.94 -7.07 9.96
N ILE A 932 -16.73 -7.97 10.93
CA ILE A 932 -16.05 -7.65 12.19
C ILE A 932 -14.88 -8.60 12.45
N ASN A 933 -13.82 -8.11 13.07
CA ASN A 933 -12.70 -8.94 13.56
C ASN A 933 -13.03 -9.56 14.93
N GLY A 934 -14.13 -10.29 15.03
CA GLY A 934 -14.56 -10.86 16.30
C GLY A 934 -15.74 -11.80 16.17
N LYS A 935 -16.22 -12.29 17.31
CA LYS A 935 -17.45 -13.07 17.39
C LYS A 935 -18.65 -12.13 17.38
N GLU A 936 -19.75 -12.56 16.75
CA GLU A 936 -21.04 -11.88 16.87
C GLU A 936 -21.62 -12.00 18.29
N GLU A 937 -21.10 -12.91 19.11
CA GLU A 937 -21.43 -13.05 20.54
C GLU A 937 -20.20 -12.73 21.39
N LEU A 938 -20.30 -11.70 22.23
CA LEU A 938 -19.22 -11.22 23.09
C LEU A 938 -19.66 -11.25 24.55
N THR A 939 -18.92 -11.92 25.42
CA THR A 939 -19.12 -11.83 26.88
C THR A 939 -18.02 -10.98 27.49
N LEU A 940 -18.37 -10.02 28.35
CA LEU A 940 -17.44 -9.13 29.05
C LEU A 940 -17.64 -9.21 30.56
N LEU A 941 -16.54 -9.06 31.30
CA LEU A 941 -16.61 -8.77 32.72
C LEU A 941 -17.21 -7.38 32.95
N THR A 942 -18.15 -7.27 33.88
CA THR A 942 -18.69 -5.97 34.30
C THR A 942 -17.56 -5.02 34.69
N GLY A 943 -17.64 -3.76 34.24
CA GLY A 943 -16.60 -2.74 34.41
C GLY A 943 -15.42 -2.83 33.43
N SER A 944 -15.36 -3.86 32.58
CA SER A 944 -14.34 -4.00 31.54
C SER A 944 -14.76 -3.39 30.20
N SER A 945 -13.83 -3.40 29.24
CA SER A 945 -14.12 -2.99 27.88
C SER A 945 -13.39 -3.85 26.86
N SER A 946 -13.98 -3.97 25.68
CA SER A 946 -13.37 -4.60 24.51
C SER A 946 -13.51 -3.68 23.30
N THR A 947 -12.68 -3.89 22.29
CA THR A 947 -12.73 -3.13 21.04
C THR A 947 -13.03 -4.07 19.89
N ILE A 948 -13.94 -3.67 19.02
CA ILE A 948 -14.19 -4.33 17.74
C ILE A 948 -13.65 -3.48 16.60
N THR A 949 -13.19 -4.12 15.54
CA THR A 949 -12.95 -3.50 14.23
C THR A 949 -14.07 -3.88 13.29
N VAL A 950 -14.68 -2.88 12.68
CA VAL A 950 -15.70 -3.05 11.64
C VAL A 950 -15.05 -2.72 10.30
N LYS A 951 -15.09 -3.65 9.35
CA LYS A 951 -14.58 -3.44 7.99
C LYS A 951 -15.74 -3.36 7.00
N GLY A 952 -15.68 -2.39 6.09
CA GLY A 952 -16.55 -2.34 4.91
C GLY A 952 -15.87 -3.03 3.73
N ILE A 953 -16.59 -3.86 3.00
CA ILE A 953 -16.13 -4.54 1.78
C ILE A 953 -16.82 -3.90 0.57
N TYR A 954 -16.04 -3.52 -0.44
CA TYR A 954 -16.51 -2.85 -1.65
C TYR A 954 -16.54 -3.79 -2.86
N ALA A 955 -17.26 -3.41 -3.92
CA ALA A 955 -17.54 -4.31 -5.05
C ALA A 955 -16.30 -4.67 -5.89
N ASP A 956 -15.25 -3.85 -5.85
CA ASP A 956 -13.94 -4.16 -6.43
C ASP A 956 -13.07 -5.09 -5.53
N GLY A 957 -13.59 -5.47 -4.36
CA GLY A 957 -12.96 -6.38 -3.40
C GLY A 957 -12.09 -5.71 -2.34
N HIS A 958 -11.88 -4.38 -2.38
CA HIS A 958 -11.09 -3.73 -1.33
C HIS A 958 -11.87 -3.59 -0.02
N THR A 959 -11.14 -3.43 1.09
CA THR A 959 -11.73 -3.21 2.42
C THR A 959 -11.25 -1.92 3.08
N GLU A 960 -12.09 -1.34 3.95
CA GLU A 960 -11.73 -0.19 4.79
C GLU A 960 -12.13 -0.43 6.26
N ASP A 961 -11.27 -0.04 7.21
CA ASP A 961 -11.67 0.08 8.63
C ASP A 961 -12.61 1.29 8.79
N ILE A 962 -13.88 0.99 9.03
CA ILE A 962 -14.95 1.98 9.23
C ILE A 962 -15.40 2.04 10.69
N THR A 963 -14.66 1.44 11.63
CA THR A 963 -15.04 1.30 13.04
C THR A 963 -15.53 2.63 13.63
N MET A 964 -14.80 3.71 13.40
CA MET A 964 -15.14 5.03 13.95
C MET A 964 -16.19 5.79 13.11
N ALA A 965 -16.45 5.36 11.88
CA ALA A 965 -17.43 5.97 10.99
C ALA A 965 -18.80 5.23 10.99
N ALA A 966 -18.86 4.03 11.56
CA ALA A 966 -20.10 3.27 11.69
C ALA A 966 -21.03 3.85 12.76
N ASP A 967 -22.33 3.73 12.52
CA ASP A 967 -23.39 4.01 13.47
C ASP A 967 -23.58 2.79 14.40
N TYR A 968 -23.64 3.02 15.71
CA TYR A 968 -23.88 1.98 16.72
C TYR A 968 -25.20 2.24 17.44
N GLU A 969 -26.22 1.43 17.16
CA GLU A 969 -27.49 1.44 17.89
C GLU A 969 -27.45 0.38 18.98
N ASN A 970 -27.53 0.80 20.23
CA ASN A 970 -27.43 -0.07 21.41
C ASN A 970 -28.81 -0.18 22.08
N GLN A 971 -29.33 -1.41 22.17
CA GLN A 971 -30.68 -1.64 22.70
C GLN A 971 -30.79 -1.49 24.22
N ASN A 972 -29.67 -1.60 24.96
CA ASN A 972 -29.63 -1.48 26.41
C ASN A 972 -28.41 -0.64 26.88
N PRO A 973 -28.50 0.70 26.80
CA PRO A 973 -27.39 1.61 27.12
C PRO A 973 -27.01 1.66 28.61
N ASP A 974 -27.88 1.16 29.50
CA ASP A 974 -27.57 1.06 30.92
C ASP A 974 -26.64 -0.13 31.21
N VAL A 975 -26.68 -1.18 30.38
CA VAL A 975 -25.84 -2.40 30.50
C VAL A 975 -24.53 -2.24 29.74
N ILE A 976 -24.61 -1.82 28.48
CA ILE A 976 -23.45 -1.67 27.60
C ILE A 976 -23.33 -0.22 27.16
N ARG A 977 -22.12 0.31 27.00
CA ARG A 977 -21.86 1.57 26.30
C ARG A 977 -20.93 1.34 25.13
N VAL A 978 -21.30 1.82 23.96
CA VAL A 978 -20.45 1.78 22.77
C VAL A 978 -19.95 3.19 22.45
N THR A 979 -18.65 3.33 22.22
CA THR A 979 -18.03 4.59 21.81
C THR A 979 -16.91 4.29 20.83
N ASN A 980 -17.04 4.69 19.57
CA ASN A 980 -16.01 4.51 18.54
C ASN A 980 -15.52 3.05 18.40
N GLY A 981 -16.43 2.08 18.44
CA GLY A 981 -16.10 0.63 18.41
C GLY A 981 -15.57 0.06 19.72
N ARG A 982 -15.39 0.87 20.77
CA ARG A 982 -15.13 0.40 22.14
C ARG A 982 -16.44 0.06 22.84
N ILE A 983 -16.61 -1.20 23.21
CA ILE A 983 -17.75 -1.75 23.95
C ILE A 983 -17.36 -1.81 25.42
N MET A 984 -18.08 -1.09 26.28
CA MET A 984 -17.85 -1.04 27.72
C MET A 984 -19.01 -1.71 28.45
N ALA A 985 -18.70 -2.66 29.33
CA ALA A 985 -19.65 -3.33 30.20
C ALA A 985 -19.86 -2.49 31.47
N LEU A 986 -21.08 -2.00 31.70
CA LEU A 986 -21.39 -1.10 32.82
C LEU A 986 -21.98 -1.84 34.03
N GLN A 987 -22.89 -2.78 33.78
CA GLN A 987 -23.54 -3.61 34.79
C GLN A 987 -23.93 -4.96 34.18
N ASP A 988 -24.33 -5.93 34.99
CA ASP A 988 -24.76 -7.25 34.50
C ASP A 988 -26.01 -7.14 33.62
N GLY A 989 -26.06 -7.92 32.55
CA GLY A 989 -27.18 -7.98 31.62
C GLY A 989 -26.75 -8.26 30.19
N GLU A 990 -27.68 -8.11 29.26
CA GLU A 990 -27.45 -8.35 27.84
C GLU A 990 -27.87 -7.13 27.03
N SER A 991 -27.20 -6.92 25.89
CA SER A 991 -27.59 -5.94 24.89
C SER A 991 -27.25 -6.42 23.48
N ASP A 992 -28.16 -6.17 22.55
CA ASP A 992 -27.86 -6.24 21.13
C ASP A 992 -27.35 -4.88 20.65
N ILE A 993 -26.25 -4.88 19.89
CA ILE A 993 -25.72 -3.71 19.21
C ILE A 993 -25.88 -3.92 17.70
N ILE A 994 -26.63 -3.02 17.06
CA ILE A 994 -26.77 -2.97 15.61
C ILE A 994 -25.73 -1.98 15.09
N ILE A 995 -24.81 -2.49 14.28
CA ILE A 995 -23.75 -1.73 13.63
C ILE A 995 -24.19 -1.48 12.21
N SER A 996 -24.16 -0.23 11.76
CA SER A 996 -24.55 0.11 10.39
C SER A 996 -23.65 1.17 9.77
N TYR A 997 -23.48 1.11 8.47
CA TYR A 997 -22.66 2.07 7.74
C TYR A 997 -23.27 2.36 6.38
N LYS A 998 -23.18 3.63 5.98
CA LYS A 998 -23.65 4.11 4.69
C LYS A 998 -22.42 4.34 3.80
N GLY A 999 -22.31 3.55 2.74
CA GLY A 999 -21.24 3.70 1.75
C GLY A 999 -21.34 5.01 0.96
N PRO A 1000 -20.29 5.37 0.20
CA PRO A 1000 -20.21 6.62 -0.55
C PRO A 1000 -21.37 6.86 -1.53
N LEU A 1001 -21.86 5.81 -2.22
CA LEU A 1001 -23.02 5.92 -3.14
C LEU A 1001 -24.38 5.89 -2.43
N GLY A 1002 -24.37 5.67 -1.11
CA GLY A 1002 -25.53 5.70 -0.25
C GLY A 1002 -26.15 4.36 0.11
N ASP A 1003 -25.57 3.25 -0.37
CA ASP A 1003 -25.88 1.90 0.08
C ASP A 1003 -25.69 1.79 1.59
N ARG A 1004 -26.58 1.07 2.27
CA ARG A 1004 -26.49 0.87 3.72
C ARG A 1004 -26.37 -0.62 4.01
N GLN A 1005 -25.31 -0.97 4.72
CA GLN A 1005 -25.12 -2.31 5.25
C GLN A 1005 -25.22 -2.28 6.76
N SER A 1006 -25.60 -3.40 7.36
CA SER A 1006 -25.75 -3.51 8.81
C SER A 1006 -25.47 -4.94 9.27
N LEU A 1007 -24.87 -5.07 10.45
CA LEU A 1007 -24.70 -6.33 11.14
C LEU A 1007 -25.06 -6.17 12.62
N LYS A 1008 -25.30 -7.27 13.31
CA LYS A 1008 -25.72 -7.28 14.70
C LYS A 1008 -24.72 -8.08 15.51
N ILE A 1009 -24.33 -7.54 16.66
CA ILE A 1009 -23.61 -8.29 17.69
C ILE A 1009 -24.43 -8.36 18.97
N HIS A 1010 -24.32 -9.46 19.69
CA HIS A 1010 -24.91 -9.68 21.00
C HIS A 1010 -23.82 -9.59 22.06
N VAL A 1011 -24.02 -8.76 23.08
CA VAL A 1011 -23.07 -8.56 24.16
C VAL A 1011 -23.70 -8.91 25.49
N THR A 1012 -23.06 -9.82 26.22
CA THR A 1012 -23.40 -10.18 27.59
C THR A 1012 -22.38 -9.56 28.53
N SER A 1013 -22.84 -8.80 29.51
CA SER A 1013 -22.05 -8.29 30.62
C SER A 1013 -22.37 -9.11 31.86
N SER A 1014 -21.35 -9.64 32.53
CA SER A 1014 -21.52 -10.47 33.72
C SER A 1014 -20.40 -10.23 34.70
N THR A 1015 -20.73 -10.10 35.99
CA THR A 1015 -19.73 -9.93 37.04
C THR A 1015 -18.96 -11.22 37.27
N PHE A 1016 -19.65 -12.37 37.42
CA PHE A 1016 -18.99 -13.65 37.76
C PHE A 1016 -19.19 -14.77 36.72
N PRO A 1017 -18.82 -14.57 35.45
CA PRO A 1017 -18.97 -15.60 34.42
C PRO A 1017 -18.02 -16.78 34.66
N LEU A 1018 -18.53 -18.00 34.58
CA LEU A 1018 -17.75 -19.24 34.74
C LEU A 1018 -17.35 -19.83 33.38
N THR A 1019 -16.76 -19.00 32.51
CA THR A 1019 -16.28 -19.41 31.18
C THR A 1019 -14.76 -19.53 31.17
N ALA A 1020 -14.20 -20.39 30.33
CA ALA A 1020 -12.74 -20.52 30.22
C ALA A 1020 -12.07 -19.22 29.71
N GLU A 1021 -12.82 -18.37 29.01
CA GLU A 1021 -12.37 -17.09 28.47
C GLU A 1021 -12.23 -16.00 29.57
N LEU A 1022 -13.13 -15.96 30.55
CA LEU A 1022 -13.21 -14.85 31.53
C LEU A 1022 -12.88 -15.25 32.97
N PHE A 1023 -12.75 -16.55 33.25
CA PHE A 1023 -12.28 -17.05 34.54
C PHE A 1023 -10.78 -17.36 34.45
N ASN A 1024 -9.95 -16.61 35.16
CA ASN A 1024 -8.50 -16.77 35.14
C ASN A 1024 -8.04 -17.74 36.25
N PRO A 1025 -7.60 -18.99 35.94
CA PRO A 1025 -7.11 -19.91 36.95
C PRO A 1025 -5.67 -19.63 37.41
N ASN A 1026 -5.01 -18.64 36.79
CA ASN A 1026 -3.57 -18.36 36.90
C ASN A 1026 -3.28 -16.98 37.50
N ILE A 1027 -4.21 -16.39 38.26
CA ILE A 1027 -3.96 -15.10 38.93
C ILE A 1027 -2.77 -15.22 39.88
N TRP A 1028 -2.64 -16.36 40.57
CA TRP A 1028 -1.42 -16.73 41.28
C TRP A 1028 -1.18 -18.24 41.23
N GLU A 1029 0.05 -18.63 40.85
CA GLU A 1029 0.46 -20.00 40.50
C GLU A 1029 -0.30 -20.58 39.31
N THR A 1030 0.28 -21.58 38.64
CA THR A 1030 -0.37 -22.21 37.48
C THR A 1030 -1.49 -23.15 37.92
N GLY A 1031 -2.71 -22.87 37.48
CA GLY A 1031 -3.91 -23.69 37.67
C GLY A 1031 -4.60 -24.04 36.35
N SER A 1032 -5.73 -24.72 36.45
CA SER A 1032 -6.63 -25.00 35.32
C SER A 1032 -8.09 -24.74 35.71
N PHE A 1033 -8.89 -24.37 34.71
CA PHE A 1033 -10.34 -24.22 34.85
C PHE A 1033 -11.04 -24.97 33.71
N ASP A 1034 -12.03 -25.80 34.07
CA ASP A 1034 -12.88 -26.51 33.12
C ASP A 1034 -14.27 -25.87 33.13
N GLU A 1035 -14.65 -25.22 32.03
CA GLU A 1035 -15.91 -24.48 31.91
C GLU A 1035 -17.16 -25.38 31.87
N ASN A 1036 -17.03 -26.64 31.45
CA ASN A 1036 -18.19 -27.55 31.36
C ASN A 1036 -18.59 -28.09 32.74
N THR A 1037 -17.60 -28.18 33.64
CA THR A 1037 -17.78 -28.70 34.99
C THR A 1037 -17.64 -27.62 36.07
N HIS A 1038 -17.27 -26.39 35.68
CA HIS A 1038 -16.88 -25.29 36.57
C HIS A 1038 -15.83 -25.70 37.61
N THR A 1039 -14.87 -26.54 37.20
CA THR A 1039 -13.85 -27.08 38.09
C THR A 1039 -12.58 -26.23 38.01
N LEU A 1040 -12.24 -25.55 39.10
CA LEU A 1040 -10.93 -24.91 39.28
C LEU A 1040 -9.97 -25.87 39.99
N VAL A 1041 -8.76 -26.04 39.45
CA VAL A 1041 -7.63 -26.66 40.15
C VAL A 1041 -6.51 -25.65 40.21
N THR A 1042 -6.23 -25.10 41.40
CA THR A 1042 -5.12 -24.14 41.55
C THR A 1042 -3.77 -24.86 41.64
N GLY A 1043 -2.70 -24.12 41.33
CA GLY A 1043 -1.34 -24.49 41.73
C GLY A 1043 -1.17 -24.50 43.26
N GLN A 1044 0.00 -24.90 43.74
CA GLN A 1044 0.28 -24.99 45.17
C GLN A 1044 0.20 -23.61 45.83
N TYR A 1045 -0.73 -23.41 46.78
CA TYR A 1045 -1.03 -22.09 47.35
C TYR A 1045 -1.50 -21.06 46.31
N GLY A 1046 -2.10 -21.53 45.21
CA GLY A 1046 -2.55 -20.72 44.09
C GLY A 1046 -3.91 -20.05 44.28
N PHE A 1047 -4.21 -19.09 43.41
CA PHE A 1047 -5.46 -18.33 43.35
C PHE A 1047 -5.98 -18.24 41.92
N GLY A 1048 -7.26 -18.53 41.73
CA GLY A 1048 -7.95 -18.38 40.45
C GLY A 1048 -9.32 -17.73 40.64
N GLY A 1049 -9.77 -16.94 39.65
CA GLY A 1049 -11.00 -16.16 39.74
C GLY A 1049 -11.12 -15.09 38.67
N TRP A 1050 -11.72 -13.97 39.05
CA TRP A 1050 -11.94 -12.79 38.22
C TRP A 1050 -11.04 -11.65 38.68
N TRP A 1051 -10.48 -10.93 37.72
CA TRP A 1051 -9.70 -9.72 37.95
C TRP A 1051 -10.23 -8.60 37.07
N TYR A 1052 -10.55 -7.45 37.67
CA TYR A 1052 -11.14 -6.29 37.00
C TYR A 1052 -10.12 -5.16 36.96
N ASP A 1053 -9.61 -4.82 35.77
CA ASP A 1053 -8.48 -3.89 35.61
C ASP A 1053 -8.72 -2.50 36.21
N ASN A 1054 -9.97 -2.02 36.16
CA ASN A 1054 -10.38 -0.71 36.70
C ASN A 1054 -11.06 -0.80 38.07
N GLY A 1055 -11.19 -2.01 38.62
CA GLY A 1055 -12.06 -2.31 39.76
C GLY A 1055 -13.54 -2.20 39.40
N ILE A 1056 -14.38 -2.82 40.20
CA ILE A 1056 -15.85 -2.72 40.12
C ILE A 1056 -16.43 -2.20 41.43
N ASP A 1057 -17.52 -1.44 41.31
CA ASP A 1057 -18.29 -0.98 42.46
C ASP A 1057 -19.36 -2.01 42.82
N LEU A 1058 -19.17 -2.68 43.95
CA LEU A 1058 -20.12 -3.63 44.53
C LEU A 1058 -20.89 -3.04 45.72
N SER A 1059 -20.73 -1.74 46.02
CA SER A 1059 -21.26 -1.11 47.24
C SER A 1059 -22.79 -1.05 47.30
N GLU A 1060 -23.47 -1.17 46.16
CA GLU A 1060 -24.93 -1.25 46.09
C GLU A 1060 -25.50 -2.62 46.52
N TYR A 1061 -24.64 -3.63 46.67
CA TYR A 1061 -25.02 -4.97 47.10
C TYR A 1061 -24.65 -5.22 48.56
N LYS A 1062 -25.53 -5.93 49.29
CA LYS A 1062 -25.24 -6.38 50.66
C LYS A 1062 -24.31 -7.57 50.68
N TYR A 1063 -24.53 -8.53 49.78
CA TYR A 1063 -23.85 -9.82 49.81
C TYR A 1063 -23.26 -10.21 48.47
N VAL A 1064 -22.09 -10.86 48.49
CA VAL A 1064 -21.67 -11.77 47.42
C VAL A 1064 -21.71 -13.21 47.94
N VAL A 1065 -22.28 -14.11 47.15
CA VAL A 1065 -22.55 -15.49 47.53
C VAL A 1065 -21.90 -16.43 46.52
N ALA A 1066 -21.07 -17.35 47.00
CA ALA A 1066 -20.46 -18.42 46.21
C ALA A 1066 -21.02 -19.78 46.61
N LYS A 1067 -21.62 -20.52 45.67
CA LYS A 1067 -22.11 -21.89 45.86
C LYS A 1067 -21.11 -22.90 45.34
N ILE A 1068 -20.90 -23.98 46.10
CA ILE A 1068 -19.79 -24.92 45.91
C ILE A 1068 -20.31 -26.36 45.78
N GLY A 1069 -19.95 -27.01 44.68
CA GLY A 1069 -20.46 -28.32 44.29
C GLY A 1069 -19.82 -29.50 45.03
N ASN A 1070 -18.60 -29.35 45.56
CA ASN A 1070 -17.84 -30.42 46.23
C ASN A 1070 -17.52 -30.12 47.71
N ASP A 1071 -16.83 -31.05 48.39
CA ASP A 1071 -16.29 -30.87 49.75
C ASP A 1071 -14.83 -30.42 49.65
N ASN A 1072 -14.49 -29.33 50.35
CA ASN A 1072 -13.19 -28.66 50.31
C ASN A 1072 -12.49 -28.66 51.68
N SER A 1073 -12.86 -29.58 52.58
CA SER A 1073 -12.31 -29.65 53.93
C SER A 1073 -10.80 -29.92 53.99
N ASN A 1074 -10.24 -30.57 52.96
CA ASN A 1074 -8.85 -31.03 52.95
C ASN A 1074 -7.92 -30.23 52.02
N ASN A 1075 -8.42 -29.24 51.28
CA ASN A 1075 -7.63 -28.47 50.31
C ASN A 1075 -7.39 -27.01 50.73
N GLY A 1076 -7.89 -26.59 51.89
CA GLY A 1076 -7.69 -25.23 52.40
C GLY A 1076 -8.39 -24.14 51.59
N ALA A 1077 -9.43 -24.49 50.81
CA ALA A 1077 -10.09 -23.54 49.94
C ALA A 1077 -10.66 -22.33 50.71
N SER A 1078 -10.38 -21.12 50.23
CA SER A 1078 -10.98 -19.87 50.73
C SER A 1078 -11.42 -18.99 49.56
N PHE A 1079 -12.55 -18.32 49.72
CA PHE A 1079 -13.05 -17.30 48.82
C PHE A 1079 -12.48 -15.95 49.25
N ARG A 1080 -11.89 -15.18 48.32
CA ARG A 1080 -11.14 -13.96 48.63
C ARG A 1080 -11.56 -12.79 47.75
N LEU A 1081 -11.54 -11.59 48.33
CA LEU A 1081 -11.79 -10.31 47.66
C LEU A 1081 -10.67 -9.31 47.91
N PHE A 1082 -10.32 -8.49 46.91
CA PHE A 1082 -9.25 -7.49 46.94
C PHE A 1082 -9.77 -6.11 46.51
N ASP A 1083 -9.50 -5.05 47.27
CA ASP A 1083 -9.86 -3.64 46.95
C ASP A 1083 -8.71 -2.81 46.36
N GLU A 1084 -7.60 -3.46 46.03
CA GLU A 1084 -6.43 -2.83 45.41
C GLU A 1084 -6.04 -3.65 44.18
N ASN A 1085 -5.53 -2.99 43.15
CA ASN A 1085 -5.05 -3.63 41.92
C ASN A 1085 -3.69 -4.34 42.13
N SER A 1086 -3.67 -5.27 43.09
CA SER A 1086 -2.52 -6.10 43.42
C SER A 1086 -2.97 -7.33 44.19
N TYR A 1087 -2.64 -8.52 43.69
CA TYR A 1087 -2.86 -9.79 44.41
C TYR A 1087 -2.13 -9.83 45.77
N TRP A 1088 -1.07 -9.05 45.92
CA TRP A 1088 -0.29 -8.99 47.16
C TRP A 1088 -0.88 -8.05 48.22
N SER A 1089 -1.98 -7.38 47.91
CA SER A 1089 -2.70 -6.56 48.88
C SER A 1089 -3.47 -7.43 49.88
N GLY A 1090 -3.91 -6.82 50.99
CA GLY A 1090 -4.67 -7.53 52.00
C GLY A 1090 -6.08 -7.86 51.52
N ALA A 1091 -6.40 -9.15 51.40
CA ALA A 1091 -7.73 -9.62 51.01
C ALA A 1091 -8.70 -9.77 52.19
N ALA A 1092 -10.01 -9.70 51.94
CA ALA A 1092 -11.00 -10.31 52.82
C ALA A 1092 -11.09 -11.80 52.50
N GLU A 1093 -10.90 -12.67 53.50
CA GLU A 1093 -10.77 -14.12 53.32
C GLU A 1093 -11.89 -14.88 54.04
N TYR A 1094 -12.56 -15.80 53.33
CA TYR A 1094 -13.65 -16.61 53.85
C TYR A 1094 -13.41 -18.10 53.55
N GLU A 1095 -13.19 -18.92 54.56
CA GLU A 1095 -12.91 -20.35 54.38
C GLU A 1095 -14.15 -21.11 53.86
N VAL A 1096 -13.95 -21.97 52.86
CA VAL A 1096 -15.02 -22.79 52.25
C VAL A 1096 -15.27 -24.06 53.07
N ARG A 1097 -14.21 -24.81 53.42
CA ARG A 1097 -14.27 -26.10 54.16
C ARG A 1097 -15.32 -27.07 53.60
N ASN A 1098 -16.24 -27.54 54.44
CA ASN A 1098 -17.37 -28.40 54.10
C ASN A 1098 -18.64 -27.62 53.72
N SER A 1099 -18.57 -26.28 53.66
CA SER A 1099 -19.73 -25.46 53.32
C SER A 1099 -20.07 -25.59 51.84
N LYS A 1100 -21.36 -25.74 51.56
CA LYS A 1100 -21.91 -25.65 50.19
C LYS A 1100 -22.11 -24.20 49.73
N GLN A 1101 -21.91 -23.23 50.62
CA GLN A 1101 -22.13 -21.82 50.36
C GLN A 1101 -21.19 -20.95 51.19
N VAL A 1102 -20.56 -19.97 50.56
CA VAL A 1102 -19.86 -18.87 51.23
C VAL A 1102 -20.65 -17.60 51.01
N VAL A 1103 -20.91 -16.85 52.08
CA VAL A 1103 -21.61 -15.55 52.04
C VAL A 1103 -20.68 -14.50 52.61
N VAL A 1104 -20.46 -13.45 51.84
CA VAL A 1104 -19.63 -12.30 52.23
C VAL A 1104 -20.55 -11.09 52.38
N ASP A 1105 -20.57 -10.47 53.56
CA ASP A 1105 -21.22 -9.17 53.76
C ASP A 1105 -20.27 -8.07 53.25
N LEU A 1106 -20.58 -7.52 52.08
CA LEU A 1106 -19.78 -6.50 51.40
C LEU A 1106 -19.66 -5.21 52.22
N ASN A 1107 -20.64 -4.93 53.08
CA ASN A 1107 -20.62 -3.77 53.95
C ASN A 1107 -19.87 -3.99 55.26
N ASN A 1108 -19.47 -5.22 55.57
CA ASN A 1108 -18.78 -5.59 56.83
C ASN A 1108 -17.57 -6.50 56.63
N MET A 1109 -16.89 -6.39 55.49
CA MET A 1109 -15.66 -7.15 55.19
C MET A 1109 -14.40 -6.44 55.71
N TYR A 1110 -13.46 -7.24 56.23
CA TYR A 1110 -12.18 -6.77 56.77
C TYR A 1110 -11.02 -7.54 56.14
N LYS A 1111 -9.91 -6.85 55.91
CA LYS A 1111 -8.67 -7.50 55.45
C LYS A 1111 -8.22 -8.51 56.50
N SER A 1112 -7.89 -9.72 56.08
CA SER A 1112 -7.52 -10.87 56.91
C SER A 1112 -6.46 -10.50 57.95
N ASN A 1113 -6.64 -10.99 59.19
CA ASN A 1113 -5.78 -10.68 60.34
C ASN A 1113 -5.61 -9.18 60.65
N SER A 1114 -6.54 -8.32 60.22
CA SER A 1114 -6.51 -6.88 60.45
C SER A 1114 -7.86 -6.33 60.94
N LYS A 1115 -7.88 -5.04 61.33
CA LYS A 1115 -9.12 -4.27 61.57
C LYS A 1115 -9.42 -3.29 60.43
N VAL A 1116 -8.72 -3.41 59.31
CA VAL A 1116 -8.90 -2.53 58.15
C VAL A 1116 -10.10 -3.04 57.36
N LYS A 1117 -11.10 -2.17 57.15
CA LYS A 1117 -12.27 -2.48 56.33
C LYS A 1117 -11.84 -2.50 54.86
N LEU A 1118 -12.36 -3.45 54.09
CA LEU A 1118 -12.13 -3.53 52.65
C LEU A 1118 -13.19 -2.65 51.95
N ASP A 1119 -12.80 -1.89 50.92
CA ASP A 1119 -13.69 -0.97 50.20
C ASP A 1119 -14.50 -1.70 49.10
N PRO A 1120 -15.84 -1.85 49.25
CA PRO A 1120 -16.66 -2.50 48.23
C PRO A 1120 -16.81 -1.68 46.95
N SER A 1121 -16.47 -0.39 46.93
CA SER A 1121 -16.60 0.45 45.74
C SER A 1121 -15.45 0.31 44.72
N HIS A 1122 -14.40 -0.45 45.07
CA HIS A 1122 -13.20 -0.60 44.24
C HIS A 1122 -12.67 -2.04 44.28
N ILE A 1123 -13.48 -3.03 43.90
CA ILE A 1123 -13.07 -4.44 43.96
C ILE A 1123 -12.31 -4.84 42.69
N TYR A 1124 -11.05 -5.20 42.82
CA TYR A 1124 -10.18 -5.59 41.70
C TYR A 1124 -10.08 -7.10 41.52
N GLY A 1125 -10.17 -7.89 42.60
CA GLY A 1125 -10.00 -9.33 42.53
C GLY A 1125 -11.03 -10.08 43.34
N VAL A 1126 -11.63 -11.12 42.77
CA VAL A 1126 -12.55 -12.03 43.46
C VAL A 1126 -12.29 -13.45 43.00
N GLY A 1127 -12.16 -14.41 43.92
CA GLY A 1127 -11.86 -15.79 43.51
C GLY A 1127 -11.57 -16.74 44.65
N PHE A 1128 -10.94 -17.86 44.31
CA PHE A 1128 -10.67 -18.97 45.21
C PHE A 1128 -9.18 -19.24 45.33
N TRP A 1129 -8.71 -19.32 46.56
CA TRP A 1129 -7.36 -19.75 46.92
C TRP A 1129 -7.38 -21.18 47.47
N SER A 1130 -6.37 -22.01 47.23
CA SER A 1130 -6.25 -23.34 47.87
C SER A 1130 -4.80 -23.78 48.08
N PHE A 1131 -4.59 -24.85 48.85
CA PHE A 1131 -3.28 -25.52 48.99
C PHE A 1131 -2.76 -26.14 47.68
N GLY A 1132 -3.62 -26.25 46.65
CA GLY A 1132 -3.29 -26.73 45.31
C GLY A 1132 -3.61 -28.20 45.05
N GLY A 1133 -3.78 -28.54 43.78
CA GLY A 1133 -3.91 -29.91 43.28
C GLY A 1133 -5.23 -30.64 43.57
N SER A 1134 -6.15 -30.04 44.34
CA SER A 1134 -7.50 -30.58 44.56
C SER A 1134 -8.56 -29.71 43.88
N PRO A 1135 -9.60 -30.28 43.28
CA PRO A 1135 -10.62 -29.51 42.57
C PRO A 1135 -11.48 -28.68 43.53
N ILE A 1136 -11.90 -27.51 43.06
CA ILE A 1136 -12.97 -26.68 43.61
C ILE A 1136 -14.05 -26.61 42.53
N ILE A 1137 -15.22 -27.20 42.78
CA ILE A 1137 -16.35 -27.16 41.85
C ILE A 1137 -17.21 -25.97 42.24
N ILE A 1138 -17.31 -24.99 41.34
CA ILE A 1138 -18.03 -23.74 41.58
C ILE A 1138 -19.41 -23.86 40.92
N ASP A 1139 -20.47 -23.99 41.71
CA ASP A 1139 -21.82 -24.08 41.13
C ASP A 1139 -22.22 -22.73 40.53
N LYS A 1140 -22.00 -21.64 41.29
CA LYS A 1140 -22.17 -20.25 40.84
C LYS A 1140 -21.64 -19.24 41.85
N VAL A 1141 -21.41 -18.01 41.41
CA VAL A 1141 -21.15 -16.84 42.27
C VAL A 1141 -22.07 -15.70 41.83
N TYR A 1142 -22.68 -14.99 42.77
CA TYR A 1142 -23.66 -13.93 42.46
C TYR A 1142 -23.75 -12.88 43.57
N LEU A 1143 -24.22 -11.69 43.21
CA LEU A 1143 -24.49 -10.58 44.13
C LEU A 1143 -25.96 -10.62 44.57
N THR A 1144 -26.29 -10.28 45.81
CA THR A 1144 -27.69 -10.21 46.27
C THR A 1144 -27.87 -9.21 47.41
N ASN A 1145 -29.06 -8.61 47.45
CA ASN A 1145 -29.53 -7.75 48.55
C ASN A 1145 -30.50 -8.49 49.50
N SER A 1146 -30.79 -9.76 49.21
CA SER A 1146 -31.69 -10.57 50.01
C SER A 1146 -30.98 -11.15 51.23
N ASP A 1147 -31.60 -11.02 52.40
CA ASP A 1147 -31.05 -11.49 53.67
C ASP A 1147 -31.14 -13.03 53.81
N ASP A 1148 -31.89 -13.70 52.94
CA ASP A 1148 -31.91 -15.17 52.81
C ASP A 1148 -30.86 -15.71 51.82
N TYR A 1149 -30.07 -14.81 51.21
CA TYR A 1149 -29.04 -15.11 50.23
C TYR A 1149 -29.57 -15.84 49.00
N GLU A 1150 -30.87 -15.76 48.72
CA GLU A 1150 -31.43 -16.33 47.50
C GLU A 1150 -30.73 -15.72 46.29
N ASP A 1151 -30.59 -16.57 45.28
CA ASP A 1151 -30.24 -16.11 43.94
C ASP A 1151 -31.16 -14.95 43.60
N PRO A 1152 -30.67 -13.81 43.12
CA PRO A 1152 -31.51 -12.94 42.31
C PRO A 1152 -31.86 -13.75 41.07
N THR A 1153 -32.85 -14.64 41.19
CA THR A 1153 -33.66 -14.98 40.04
C THR A 1153 -34.15 -13.63 39.57
N GLY A 1154 -33.71 -13.20 38.39
CA GLY A 1154 -34.37 -12.11 37.70
C GLY A 1154 -35.87 -12.33 37.85
N ILE A 1155 -36.61 -11.24 38.03
CA ILE A 1155 -38.04 -11.26 37.76
C ILE A 1155 -38.19 -12.08 36.48
N GLU A 1156 -38.86 -13.25 36.54
CA GLU A 1156 -39.30 -13.94 35.32
C GLU A 1156 -39.82 -12.85 34.42
N ASP A 1157 -39.34 -12.79 33.17
CA ASP A 1157 -39.72 -11.81 32.16
C ASP A 1157 -41.06 -11.20 32.53
N VAL A 1158 -41.12 -9.87 32.71
CA VAL A 1158 -42.41 -9.23 32.52
C VAL A 1158 -42.76 -9.57 31.07
N THR A 1159 -43.52 -10.64 30.89
CA THR A 1159 -44.19 -10.93 29.65
C THR A 1159 -45.08 -9.72 29.45
N VAL A 1160 -44.56 -8.74 28.71
CA VAL A 1160 -45.38 -7.86 27.92
C VAL A 1160 -46.17 -8.83 27.07
N ASP A 1161 -47.44 -8.99 27.44
CA ASP A 1161 -48.40 -9.90 26.81
C ASP A 1161 -48.08 -9.91 25.31
N LYS A 1162 -47.46 -10.98 24.80
CA LYS A 1162 -46.97 -11.07 23.40
C LYS A 1162 -48.13 -11.01 22.39
N ASP A 1163 -49.33 -10.79 22.89
CA ASP A 1163 -50.56 -10.81 22.16
C ASP A 1163 -51.63 -9.90 22.79
N PRO A 1164 -51.39 -8.57 22.82
CA PRO A 1164 -52.28 -7.65 23.50
C PRO A 1164 -53.66 -7.65 22.84
N LEU A 1165 -54.69 -7.45 23.66
CA LEU A 1165 -56.04 -7.20 23.15
C LEU A 1165 -56.09 -5.84 22.47
N VAL A 1166 -56.19 -5.86 21.15
CA VAL A 1166 -56.18 -4.68 20.29
C VAL A 1166 -57.55 -4.43 19.67
N ASP A 1167 -57.87 -3.15 19.45
CA ASP A 1167 -58.93 -2.76 18.54
C ASP A 1167 -58.41 -2.79 17.11
N VAL A 1168 -59.23 -3.29 16.18
CA VAL A 1168 -58.96 -3.33 14.74
C VAL A 1168 -59.89 -2.36 14.05
N TYR A 1169 -59.36 -1.52 13.17
CA TYR A 1169 -60.10 -0.57 12.35
C TYR A 1169 -59.76 -0.77 10.86
N THR A 1170 -60.66 -0.38 9.97
CA THR A 1170 -60.29 -0.11 8.57
C THR A 1170 -59.33 1.08 8.52
N ILE A 1171 -58.60 1.26 7.42
CA ILE A 1171 -57.75 2.44 7.21
C ILE A 1171 -58.54 3.76 7.20
N THR A 1172 -59.86 3.71 6.99
CA THR A 1172 -60.77 4.86 7.07
C THR A 1172 -61.31 5.12 8.47
N GLY A 1173 -60.81 4.40 9.49
CA GLY A 1173 -61.17 4.61 10.90
C GLY A 1173 -62.44 3.91 11.37
N ILE A 1174 -63.00 2.97 10.59
CA ILE A 1174 -64.18 2.20 11.01
C ILE A 1174 -63.72 1.03 11.88
N LYS A 1175 -64.17 0.99 13.13
CA LYS A 1175 -63.85 -0.09 14.08
C LYS A 1175 -64.52 -1.40 13.65
N LEU A 1176 -63.71 -2.43 13.38
CA LEU A 1176 -64.14 -3.75 12.93
C LEU A 1176 -64.25 -4.76 14.08
N ARG A 1177 -63.28 -4.75 15.00
CA ARG A 1177 -63.23 -5.64 16.18
C ARG A 1177 -62.63 -4.90 17.37
N THR A 1178 -63.03 -5.27 18.58
CA THR A 1178 -62.55 -4.66 19.81
C THR A 1178 -62.00 -5.70 20.76
N GLN A 1179 -60.89 -5.38 21.40
CA GLN A 1179 -60.23 -6.24 22.39
C GLN A 1179 -60.04 -7.67 21.87
N VAL A 1180 -59.46 -7.83 20.69
CA VAL A 1180 -59.09 -9.14 20.13
C VAL A 1180 -57.58 -9.33 20.20
N ARG A 1181 -57.13 -10.56 20.39
CA ARG A 1181 -55.71 -10.90 20.43
C ARG A 1181 -55.05 -10.52 19.10
N ARG A 1182 -54.01 -9.69 19.14
CA ARG A 1182 -53.25 -9.20 17.97
C ARG A 1182 -52.78 -10.33 17.05
N SER A 1183 -52.47 -11.51 17.58
CA SER A 1183 -52.05 -12.70 16.83
C SER A 1183 -53.20 -13.38 16.06
N GLU A 1184 -54.45 -13.26 16.52
CA GLU A 1184 -55.64 -13.80 15.87
C GLU A 1184 -56.10 -12.92 14.68
N VAL A 1185 -55.74 -11.64 14.71
CA VAL A 1185 -56.09 -10.66 13.67
C VAL A 1185 -55.57 -11.08 12.29
N ILE A 1186 -54.36 -11.63 12.22
CA ILE A 1186 -53.73 -12.04 10.95
C ILE A 1186 -54.43 -13.26 10.33
N ARG A 1187 -54.98 -14.16 11.16
CA ARG A 1187 -55.63 -15.41 10.69
C ARG A 1187 -57.05 -15.16 10.19
N GLU A 1188 -57.79 -14.32 10.89
CA GLU A 1188 -59.23 -14.17 10.69
C GLU A 1188 -59.64 -13.04 9.74
N LEU A 1189 -58.77 -12.06 9.49
CA LEU A 1189 -59.08 -10.97 8.57
C LEU A 1189 -58.88 -11.39 7.10
N PRO A 1190 -59.72 -10.88 6.17
CA PRO A 1190 -59.44 -10.93 4.74
C PRO A 1190 -58.18 -10.14 4.39
N ALA A 1191 -57.52 -10.51 3.28
CA ALA A 1191 -56.36 -9.76 2.77
C ALA A 1191 -56.71 -8.27 2.56
N GLY A 1192 -55.83 -7.38 3.01
CA GLY A 1192 -56.07 -5.93 3.03
C GLY A 1192 -55.26 -5.21 4.10
N ILE A 1193 -55.36 -3.89 4.16
CA ILE A 1193 -54.64 -3.06 5.14
C ILE A 1193 -55.59 -2.53 6.21
N TYR A 1194 -55.23 -2.73 7.48
CA TYR A 1194 -56.02 -2.37 8.65
C TYR A 1194 -55.18 -1.57 9.64
N ILE A 1195 -55.86 -0.87 10.56
CA ILE A 1195 -55.20 -0.29 11.73
C ILE A 1195 -55.47 -1.22 12.92
N VAL A 1196 -54.45 -1.92 13.38
CA VAL A 1196 -54.50 -2.92 14.44
C VAL A 1196 -53.74 -2.37 15.63
N GLY A 1197 -54.42 -2.11 16.75
CA GLY A 1197 -53.75 -1.60 17.95
C GLY A 1197 -53.09 -0.23 17.76
N ARG A 1198 -53.63 0.61 16.86
CA ARG A 1198 -53.11 1.92 16.42
C ARG A 1198 -51.96 1.89 15.41
N GLU A 1199 -51.58 0.72 14.92
CA GLU A 1199 -50.54 0.57 13.89
C GLU A 1199 -51.13 0.08 12.56
N LYS A 1200 -50.59 0.52 11.43
CA LYS A 1200 -51.04 0.09 10.10
C LYS A 1200 -50.42 -1.27 9.77
N VAL A 1201 -51.25 -2.29 9.59
CA VAL A 1201 -50.84 -3.67 9.34
C VAL A 1201 -51.44 -4.15 8.02
N ALA A 1202 -50.60 -4.68 7.12
CA ALA A 1202 -51.02 -5.31 5.88
C ALA A 1202 -51.20 -6.82 6.08
N ILE A 1203 -52.41 -7.32 5.85
CA ILE A 1203 -52.71 -8.75 5.82
C ILE A 1203 -52.56 -9.21 4.36
N LEU A 1204 -51.52 -9.97 4.10
CA LEU A 1204 -51.24 -10.63 2.83
C LEU A 1204 -51.59 -12.11 3.04
N LYS A 1205 -52.61 -12.65 2.37
CA LYS A 1205 -52.93 -14.08 2.44
C LYS A 1205 -52.33 -14.82 1.27
#